data_AF-A0A1N6Q738-F1
#
_entry.id   AF-A0A1N6Q738-F1
#
_cell.length_a   1.000
_cell.length_b   1.000
_cell.length_c   1.000
_cell.angle_alpha   90.00
_cell.angle_beta   90.00
_cell.angle_gamma   90.00
#
_symmetry.space_group_name_H-M   'P 1'
#
loop_
_entity.id
_entity.type
_entity.pdbx_description
1 polymer ?
#
loop_
_entity_poly.entity_id
_entity_poly.type
_entity_poly.pdbx_seq_one_letter_code
_entity_poly.pdbx_strand_id
1 'polypeptide(L)'
;MIAKLRLVFTITMVFLSFSGMAQTGYWKNTELNTAAKQFTKQKLKVNTGTAYTLNQQLFLRALTKNETSKIMYFPDESGKLVPFLVENAHLFSEELALKYPAIKSYKGIALHDATKQIRFSVSHKGIQSTISTSGENGGLFMQKSAGDIYVLYRRTQQEERDVDFICKTLPEIKEYSQNLTAKLVDNQTLRKFRVAISASGEYTAFHGGTKADALAAINATLTRINAVFERDLAITLELIANTDLVIYTNAETDPYTGSLSSQVQNTLTSVIGEANYDIGHLFNQQKNALDGNSGFIGAVCVDGRKGSGYTTLSSPVGDAFDIDLVAHEMGHQFGANHSFSHTSEGTMVQVEPASGTTIMGYAGITGNNNVAANSDDYFHYVSIVQIQEYLATISCGVAEVLTNNPPTVTPLEDYIIPKGTPFVLKGEANDVDVLDVLSYAWEQIDNGIVTQATFGSDNPAGANFRSLPPKLTSERYFPNLERILAGALTQTVPTSGSAWETLSNVGRDLNFSLTVRDNALNGGQSDSDEMTVSVVNEAGPFLVTSQNAEASFEAGSVQTITWDVAHTDILPVKAETVSVFLSTDSGMTYPVALTENTLNDGSQAIIIPNIATSAGRIMVKADDNIFFAVNAVDFSITPSEIVLDFDEVVFDICKPNNLSVNFTYETDLGFNEESTFSVLDLPIGLTVAFTPAFANADNTLVTVEFDGVSTVDPGVYPVRVLATADTVTKEITVQLRIYDDNFDEINLISPTDNFENASTDVLLTWEASVGNTRYDVQIADDNTFNTIVESSTVNGNSFSPTLLENNSTYFWRVKPINDCGEGVFSAPYSFSTVQFNCATKSATGMPIAISSSGTPVITSKVVFFEDLPVADINVQLNIEHTFLADLVVSLTSPAGTTVTLVSNSCGDSRDINATFDDDGPAFTCGVSPGISGSVKPLGSLSSFNGESILGEWILEVKDNAPSDGGSLKSFVLEACVEGDFRPDVDKDGVFDDGNDLCLGTPFGQEVDASGCAIYRFPAENFIVSLESETCSDNNDGSLTILPKLSLDYQVVVSGNGLNLTQNFSNVFNLANLGSGTYTICITGTDGMVTYQEYCVEVQITEPSPLSVGSKISVDGSQVTLEMDGSSFYTIELNGIAVQTQEAAIVLDLSKGLNTLKVYTDIPCQGVYEEQIGFYVEPVVYPNPVKDIVEVYLGAQQEEVTLSIFSADGRYISKKTIMVMGGAVQLDLSALAAGMYYLKYEGRTINGTSKVIKE
;
A
#
# COMPACT_ATOMS: atom_id res chain seq x y z
N MET A 1 3.85 -46.66 76.44
CA MET A 1 2.52 -46.40 75.84
C MET A 1 2.27 -44.92 75.50
N ILE A 2 3.00 -43.96 76.09
CA ILE A 2 2.77 -42.51 75.92
C ILE A 2 3.31 -41.94 74.59
N ALA A 3 4.40 -42.50 74.03
CA ALA A 3 4.99 -42.01 72.77
C ALA A 3 4.13 -42.28 71.52
N LYS A 4 3.35 -43.38 71.49
CA LYS A 4 2.47 -43.71 70.36
C LYS A 4 1.20 -42.85 70.33
N LEU A 5 0.74 -42.34 71.48
CA LEU A 5 -0.46 -41.49 71.54
C LEU A 5 -0.19 -40.06 71.05
N ARG A 6 1.01 -39.53 71.30
CA ARG A 6 1.43 -38.20 70.78
C ARG A 6 1.60 -38.20 69.27
N LEU A 7 2.22 -39.23 68.70
CA LEU A 7 2.39 -39.32 67.24
C LEU A 7 1.05 -39.41 66.50
N VAL A 8 0.10 -40.18 67.05
CA VAL A 8 -1.26 -40.27 66.47
C VAL A 8 -1.98 -38.93 66.62
N PHE A 9 -1.91 -38.24 67.76
CA PHE A 9 -2.54 -36.92 67.91
C PHE A 9 -1.93 -35.86 66.99
N THR A 10 -0.60 -35.85 66.79
CA THR A 10 0.05 -34.89 65.90
C THR A 10 -0.24 -35.19 64.43
N ILE A 11 -0.24 -36.46 64.01
CA ILE A 11 -0.64 -36.83 62.64
C ILE A 11 -2.12 -36.52 62.41
N THR A 12 -2.99 -36.75 63.40
CA THR A 12 -4.42 -36.43 63.27
C THR A 12 -4.66 -34.92 63.28
N MET A 13 -3.92 -34.14 64.06
CA MET A 13 -3.96 -32.66 64.00
C MET A 13 -3.43 -32.12 62.67
N VAL A 14 -2.34 -32.70 62.14
CA VAL A 14 -1.80 -32.34 60.83
C VAL A 14 -2.79 -32.69 59.71
N PHE A 15 -3.40 -33.88 59.75
CA PHE A 15 -4.47 -34.26 58.81
C PHE A 15 -5.76 -33.46 58.99
N LEU A 16 -6.09 -33.01 60.21
CA LEU A 16 -7.20 -32.10 60.48
C LEU A 16 -6.91 -30.66 60.02
N SER A 17 -5.66 -30.20 60.07
CA SER A 17 -5.24 -28.93 59.46
C SER A 17 -5.18 -29.00 57.93
N PHE A 18 -4.80 -30.15 57.35
CA PHE A 18 -4.87 -30.36 55.90
C PHE A 18 -6.31 -30.57 55.38
N SER A 19 -7.20 -31.17 56.17
CA SER A 19 -8.63 -31.29 55.81
C SER A 19 -9.46 -30.05 56.15
N GLY A 20 -8.98 -29.20 57.06
CA GLY A 20 -9.54 -27.87 57.35
C GLY A 20 -9.27 -26.82 56.26
N MET A 21 -8.29 -27.05 55.38
CA MET A 21 -8.01 -26.18 54.22
C MET A 21 -8.59 -26.72 52.89
N ALA A 22 -9.32 -27.84 52.90
CA ALA A 22 -9.80 -28.53 51.69
C ALA A 22 -11.29 -28.28 51.36
N GLN A 23 -11.94 -27.29 51.98
CA GLN A 23 -13.35 -26.99 51.70
C GLN A 23 -13.52 -25.57 51.21
N THR A 24 -13.66 -25.37 49.88
CA THR A 24 -14.55 -24.37 49.21
C THR A 24 -14.35 -24.33 47.68
N GLY A 25 -14.37 -25.48 46.99
CA GLY A 25 -14.40 -25.47 45.51
C GLY A 25 -15.81 -25.75 45.00
N TYR A 26 -16.59 -24.74 44.62
CA TYR A 26 -17.85 -24.96 43.88
C TYR A 26 -17.61 -25.17 42.37
N TRP A 27 -16.41 -24.88 41.87
CA TRP A 27 -15.96 -25.25 40.53
C TRP A 27 -15.17 -26.55 40.57
N LYS A 28 -15.37 -27.43 39.58
CA LYS A 28 -14.59 -28.65 39.40
C LYS A 28 -14.33 -28.91 37.92
N ASN A 29 -13.05 -29.05 37.56
CA ASN A 29 -12.63 -29.37 36.19
C ASN A 29 -13.30 -30.68 35.70
N THR A 30 -13.73 -30.69 34.44
CA THR A 30 -14.40 -31.81 33.77
C THR A 30 -14.08 -31.82 32.27
N GLU A 31 -14.52 -32.85 31.56
CA GLU A 31 -14.57 -32.84 30.09
C GLU A 31 -15.93 -32.40 29.56
N LEU A 32 -15.95 -31.84 28.34
CA LEU A 32 -17.18 -31.55 27.61
C LEU A 32 -17.85 -32.86 27.16
N ASN A 33 -19.08 -33.11 27.63
CA ASN A 33 -19.90 -34.20 27.11
C ASN A 33 -20.42 -33.89 25.68
N THR A 34 -21.06 -34.85 25.00
CA THR A 34 -21.52 -34.68 23.61
C THR A 34 -22.43 -33.46 23.41
N ALA A 35 -23.37 -33.22 24.32
CA ALA A 35 -24.28 -32.08 24.24
C ALA A 35 -23.56 -30.74 24.44
N ALA A 36 -22.62 -30.69 25.40
CA ALA A 36 -21.81 -29.50 25.66
C ALA A 36 -20.87 -29.20 24.48
N LYS A 37 -20.22 -30.23 23.90
CA LYS A 37 -19.42 -30.08 22.67
C LYS A 37 -20.24 -29.52 21.53
N GLN A 38 -21.46 -30.01 21.34
CA GLN A 38 -22.35 -29.55 20.29
C GLN A 38 -22.74 -28.08 20.50
N PHE A 39 -23.14 -27.68 21.71
CA PHE A 39 -23.48 -26.30 22.02
C PHE A 39 -22.29 -25.36 21.83
N THR A 40 -21.14 -25.69 22.43
CA THR A 40 -19.92 -24.88 22.34
C THR A 40 -19.49 -24.67 20.89
N LYS A 41 -19.49 -25.73 20.07
CA LYS A 41 -19.11 -25.61 18.66
C LYS A 41 -20.17 -24.94 17.78
N GLN A 42 -21.44 -25.31 17.92
CA GLN A 42 -22.49 -24.84 16.99
C GLN A 42 -23.11 -23.51 17.38
N LYS A 43 -23.16 -23.18 18.68
CA LYS A 43 -23.81 -21.97 19.20
C LYS A 43 -22.81 -20.90 19.62
N LEU A 44 -21.68 -21.27 20.24
CA LEU A 44 -20.66 -20.31 20.65
C LEU A 44 -19.54 -20.14 19.63
N LYS A 45 -19.45 -21.04 18.62
CA LYS A 45 -18.38 -21.07 17.61
C LYS A 45 -16.98 -21.16 18.22
N VAL A 46 -16.87 -21.86 19.36
CA VAL A 46 -15.62 -22.07 20.08
C VAL A 46 -15.10 -23.48 19.79
N ASN A 47 -13.87 -23.57 19.30
CA ASN A 47 -13.22 -24.84 19.02
C ASN A 47 -12.39 -25.38 20.19
N THR A 48 -11.78 -24.48 20.95
CA THR A 48 -10.88 -24.80 22.06
C THR A 48 -11.40 -24.12 23.33
N GLY A 49 -11.47 -24.87 24.43
CA GLY A 49 -11.98 -24.35 25.69
C GLY A 49 -11.89 -25.39 26.80
N THR A 50 -11.70 -24.94 28.04
CA THR A 50 -11.65 -25.80 29.22
C THR A 50 -13.04 -25.90 29.84
N ALA A 51 -13.37 -27.07 30.42
CA ALA A 51 -14.71 -27.31 30.95
C ALA A 51 -14.71 -27.49 32.47
N TYR A 52 -15.74 -26.92 33.10
CA TYR A 52 -15.95 -26.96 34.54
C TYR A 52 -17.38 -27.35 34.86
N THR A 53 -17.57 -28.08 35.95
CA THR A 53 -18.88 -28.27 36.58
C THR A 53 -19.03 -27.29 37.74
N LEU A 54 -20.24 -26.74 37.90
CA LEU A 54 -20.58 -25.81 38.97
C LEU A 54 -21.55 -26.44 39.97
N ASN A 55 -21.21 -26.43 41.26
CA ASN A 55 -22.18 -26.60 42.33
C ASN A 55 -22.88 -25.27 42.63
N GLN A 56 -23.97 -25.01 41.90
CA GLN A 56 -24.67 -23.73 41.96
C GLN A 56 -25.19 -23.39 43.36
N GLN A 57 -25.61 -24.39 44.16
CA GLN A 57 -26.09 -24.14 45.53
C GLN A 57 -24.97 -23.65 46.45
N LEU A 58 -23.77 -24.24 46.35
CA LEU A 58 -22.62 -23.79 47.13
C LEU A 58 -22.16 -22.40 46.68
N PHE A 59 -22.15 -22.13 45.37
CA PHE A 59 -21.84 -20.80 44.82
C PHE A 59 -22.78 -19.73 45.36
N LEU A 60 -24.09 -19.94 45.27
CA LEU A 60 -25.09 -18.99 45.75
C LEU A 60 -25.03 -18.78 47.27
N ARG A 61 -24.72 -19.82 48.04
CA ARG A 61 -24.49 -19.69 49.50
C ARG A 61 -23.25 -18.86 49.81
N ALA A 62 -22.17 -19.00 49.05
CA ALA A 62 -20.98 -18.17 49.21
C ALA A 62 -21.29 -16.70 48.91
N LEU A 63 -22.06 -16.43 47.84
CA LEU A 63 -22.43 -15.09 47.41
C LEU A 63 -23.43 -14.37 48.34
N THR A 64 -24.25 -15.12 49.09
CA THR A 64 -25.29 -14.58 49.99
C THR A 64 -24.87 -14.50 51.45
N LYS A 65 -23.63 -14.87 51.78
CA LYS A 65 -23.10 -14.78 53.14
C LYS A 65 -23.04 -13.30 53.58
N ASN A 66 -23.55 -13.02 54.79
CA ASN A 66 -23.60 -11.67 55.37
C ASN A 66 -22.21 -11.26 55.90
N GLU A 67 -21.28 -10.96 54.99
CA GLU A 67 -20.01 -10.31 55.30
C GLU A 67 -19.90 -9.01 54.48
N THR A 68 -19.26 -7.99 55.04
CA THR A 68 -19.12 -6.64 54.45
C THR A 68 -18.33 -6.61 53.14
N SER A 69 -17.55 -7.66 52.87
CA SER A 69 -16.74 -7.87 51.67
C SER A 69 -16.88 -9.32 51.21
N LYS A 70 -17.31 -9.57 49.97
CA LYS A 70 -17.57 -10.94 49.46
C LYS A 70 -16.41 -11.42 48.61
N ILE A 71 -15.83 -12.56 48.97
CA ILE A 71 -14.76 -13.19 48.20
C ILE A 71 -15.35 -14.35 47.39
N MET A 72 -15.19 -14.29 46.07
CA MET A 72 -15.65 -15.31 45.13
C MET A 72 -14.47 -15.84 44.31
N TYR A 73 -14.44 -17.15 44.10
CA TYR A 73 -13.40 -17.86 43.34
C TYR A 73 -13.87 -18.20 41.93
N PHE A 74 -13.01 -17.95 40.93
CA PHE A 74 -13.24 -18.31 39.52
C PHE A 74 -11.98 -18.96 38.93
N PRO A 75 -12.10 -19.96 38.04
CA PRO A 75 -10.95 -20.56 37.38
C PRO A 75 -10.34 -19.59 36.37
N ASP A 76 -9.01 -19.52 36.33
CA ASP A 76 -8.25 -18.95 35.22
C ASP A 76 -7.98 -20.01 34.13
N GLU A 77 -7.22 -19.64 33.09
CA GLU A 77 -6.88 -20.53 31.97
C GLU A 77 -6.08 -21.77 32.39
N SER A 78 -5.27 -21.65 33.44
CA SER A 78 -4.51 -22.77 34.01
C SER A 78 -5.38 -23.69 34.86
N GLY A 79 -6.61 -23.28 35.14
CA GLY A 79 -7.55 -23.95 36.04
C GLY A 79 -7.31 -23.67 37.52
N LYS A 80 -6.46 -22.69 37.84
CA LYS A 80 -6.26 -22.20 39.20
C LYS A 80 -7.43 -21.30 39.58
N LEU A 81 -7.93 -21.46 40.80
CA LEU A 81 -9.01 -20.61 41.33
C LEU A 81 -8.45 -19.28 41.83
N VAL A 82 -8.83 -18.18 41.17
CA VAL A 82 -8.47 -16.81 41.53
C VAL A 82 -9.54 -16.21 42.45
N PRO A 83 -9.17 -15.65 43.62
CA PRO A 83 -10.10 -14.97 44.52
C PRO A 83 -10.35 -13.52 44.11
N PHE A 84 -11.62 -13.17 43.94
CA PHE A 84 -12.08 -11.82 43.63
C PHE A 84 -12.87 -11.24 44.80
N LEU A 85 -12.56 -10.00 45.17
CA LEU A 85 -13.42 -9.18 46.02
C LEU A 85 -14.53 -8.60 45.15
N VAL A 86 -15.77 -8.99 45.43
CA VAL A 86 -16.91 -8.66 44.55
C VAL A 86 -17.97 -7.83 45.26
N GLU A 87 -18.60 -6.96 44.47
CA GLU A 87 -19.74 -6.15 44.86
C GLU A 87 -20.86 -6.21 43.81
N ASN A 88 -22.05 -5.77 44.19
CA ASN A 88 -23.18 -5.72 43.28
C ASN A 88 -22.94 -4.60 42.26
N ALA A 89 -23.08 -4.89 40.97
CA ALA A 89 -22.91 -3.88 39.93
C ALA A 89 -24.18 -3.04 39.68
N HIS A 90 -25.29 -3.36 40.36
CA HIS A 90 -26.53 -2.57 40.33
C HIS A 90 -27.10 -2.33 38.92
N LEU A 91 -27.02 -3.33 38.03
CA LEU A 91 -27.53 -3.21 36.65
C LEU A 91 -29.06 -3.01 36.57
N PHE A 92 -29.83 -3.47 37.56
CA PHE A 92 -31.27 -3.28 37.60
C PHE A 92 -31.59 -2.06 38.46
N SER A 93 -32.50 -1.22 37.98
CA SER A 93 -33.23 -0.30 38.85
C SER A 93 -33.81 -1.05 40.06
N GLU A 94 -33.93 -0.35 41.19
CA GLU A 94 -34.37 -0.94 42.46
C GLU A 94 -35.71 -1.67 42.33
N GLU A 95 -36.66 -1.09 41.59
CA GLU A 95 -37.99 -1.65 41.36
C GLU A 95 -37.95 -2.95 40.54
N LEU A 96 -37.11 -3.01 39.49
CA LEU A 96 -36.96 -4.24 38.69
C LEU A 96 -36.25 -5.34 39.50
N ALA A 97 -35.24 -4.97 40.29
CA ALA A 97 -34.53 -5.90 41.18
C ALA A 97 -35.46 -6.54 42.21
N LEU A 98 -36.45 -5.80 42.72
CA LEU A 98 -37.48 -6.34 43.62
C LEU A 98 -38.43 -7.32 42.92
N LYS A 99 -38.77 -7.08 41.64
CA LYS A 99 -39.59 -8.00 40.84
C LYS A 99 -38.85 -9.30 40.51
N TYR A 100 -37.55 -9.23 40.23
CA TYR A 100 -36.72 -10.36 39.79
C TYR A 100 -35.47 -10.55 40.67
N PRO A 101 -35.62 -10.86 41.98
CA PRO A 101 -34.51 -10.86 42.94
C PRO A 101 -33.45 -11.96 42.72
N ALA A 102 -33.76 -12.94 41.86
CA ALA A 102 -32.86 -14.02 41.49
C ALA A 102 -31.90 -13.67 40.35
N ILE A 103 -32.10 -12.55 39.65
CA ILE A 103 -31.27 -12.08 38.54
C ILE A 103 -30.43 -10.90 39.03
N LYS A 104 -29.10 -11.03 38.96
CA LYS A 104 -28.15 -10.03 39.49
C LYS A 104 -26.90 -9.92 38.62
N SER A 105 -26.21 -8.80 38.73
CA SER A 105 -24.89 -8.56 38.17
C SER A 105 -23.90 -8.18 39.27
N TYR A 106 -22.63 -8.51 39.06
CA TYR A 106 -21.56 -8.26 40.00
C TYR A 106 -20.30 -7.85 39.26
N LYS A 107 -19.48 -7.06 39.96
CA LYS A 107 -18.13 -6.69 39.53
C LYS A 107 -17.14 -6.91 40.66
N GLY A 108 -15.85 -7.02 40.35
CA GLY A 108 -14.84 -7.20 41.37
C GLY A 108 -13.41 -7.16 40.85
N ILE A 109 -12.47 -7.08 41.78
CA ILE A 109 -11.02 -7.06 41.54
C ILE A 109 -10.37 -8.24 42.25
N ALA A 110 -9.32 -8.83 41.67
CA ALA A 110 -8.63 -9.95 42.29
C ALA A 110 -7.80 -9.49 43.50
N LEU A 111 -7.81 -10.27 44.59
CA LEU A 111 -7.19 -9.89 45.86
C LEU A 111 -5.65 -9.84 45.84
N HIS A 112 -5.03 -10.52 44.88
CA HIS A 112 -3.58 -10.70 44.81
C HIS A 112 -3.02 -10.34 43.43
N ASP A 113 -3.82 -9.66 42.61
CA ASP A 113 -3.49 -9.31 41.23
C ASP A 113 -4.41 -8.18 40.76
N ALA A 114 -4.01 -6.92 40.99
CA ALA A 114 -4.83 -5.74 40.65
C ALA A 114 -5.11 -5.62 39.14
N THR A 115 -4.31 -6.29 38.30
CA THR A 115 -4.50 -6.34 36.85
C THR A 115 -5.77 -7.09 36.46
N LYS A 116 -6.32 -7.95 37.35
CA LYS A 116 -7.46 -8.81 37.05
C LYS A 116 -8.75 -8.30 37.65
N GLN A 117 -9.71 -8.06 36.78
CA GLN A 117 -11.07 -7.69 37.13
C GLN A 117 -12.06 -8.73 36.61
N ILE A 118 -13.19 -8.87 37.30
CA ILE A 118 -14.25 -9.78 36.91
C ILE A 118 -15.59 -9.06 36.82
N ARG A 119 -16.35 -9.40 35.79
CA ARG A 119 -17.77 -9.06 35.66
C ARG A 119 -18.55 -10.34 35.51
N PHE A 120 -19.61 -10.52 36.29
CA PHE A 120 -20.43 -11.72 36.17
C PHE A 120 -21.89 -11.51 36.49
N SER A 121 -22.74 -12.21 35.75
CA SER A 121 -24.18 -12.27 35.95
C SER A 121 -24.56 -13.59 36.64
N VAL A 122 -25.61 -13.53 37.45
CA VAL A 122 -26.19 -14.68 38.16
C VAL A 122 -27.69 -14.69 37.92
N SER A 123 -28.22 -15.84 37.50
CA SER A 123 -29.66 -16.05 37.33
C SER A 123 -30.07 -17.51 37.58
N HIS A 124 -31.37 -17.81 37.45
CA HIS A 124 -31.85 -19.20 37.43
C HIS A 124 -31.31 -20.01 36.25
N LYS A 125 -30.82 -19.35 35.19
CA LYS A 125 -30.19 -20.03 34.05
C LYS A 125 -28.74 -20.44 34.32
N GLY A 126 -28.07 -19.81 35.27
CA GLY A 126 -26.68 -20.08 35.63
C GLY A 126 -25.87 -18.80 35.80
N ILE A 127 -24.58 -18.91 35.51
CA ILE A 127 -23.60 -17.82 35.62
C ILE A 127 -23.01 -17.52 34.25
N GLN A 128 -22.73 -16.26 33.96
CA GLN A 128 -21.87 -15.88 32.84
C GLN A 128 -20.87 -14.87 33.38
N SER A 129 -19.59 -15.09 33.14
CA SER A 129 -18.53 -14.23 33.68
C SER A 129 -17.48 -13.94 32.64
N THR A 130 -16.89 -12.75 32.75
CA THR A 130 -15.68 -12.37 32.04
C THR A 130 -14.63 -11.93 33.03
N ILE A 131 -13.42 -12.47 32.92
CA ILE A 131 -12.24 -11.97 33.60
C ILE A 131 -11.44 -11.16 32.59
N SER A 132 -11.24 -9.88 32.86
CA SER A 132 -10.39 -8.99 32.08
C SER A 132 -9.07 -8.82 32.81
N THR A 133 -7.97 -8.94 32.09
CA THR A 133 -6.61 -8.73 32.62
C THR A 133 -6.01 -7.51 31.90
N SER A 134 -5.69 -6.44 32.63
CA SER A 134 -5.02 -5.27 32.07
C SER A 134 -3.72 -5.70 31.38
N GLY A 135 -3.53 -5.30 30.12
CA GLY A 135 -2.35 -5.64 29.33
C GLY A 135 -2.42 -6.93 28.50
N GLU A 136 -3.44 -7.78 28.70
CA GLU A 136 -3.63 -8.99 27.89
C GLU A 136 -4.70 -8.79 26.81
N ASN A 137 -4.58 -9.54 25.71
CA ASN A 137 -5.62 -9.55 24.68
C ASN A 137 -6.81 -10.42 25.11
N GLY A 138 -7.98 -9.80 25.17
CA GLY A 138 -9.29 -10.44 25.22
C GLY A 138 -9.65 -10.98 26.60
N GLY A 139 -10.89 -10.72 27.01
CA GLY A 139 -11.46 -11.28 28.23
C GLY A 139 -11.56 -12.82 28.21
N LEU A 140 -11.27 -13.44 29.35
CA LEU A 140 -11.51 -14.85 29.58
C LEU A 140 -12.99 -15.06 29.94
N PHE A 141 -13.73 -15.69 29.03
CA PHE A 141 -15.17 -15.80 29.12
C PHE A 141 -15.59 -17.18 29.61
N MET A 142 -16.53 -17.22 30.56
CA MET A 142 -17.13 -18.44 31.05
C MET A 142 -18.63 -18.41 30.92
N GLN A 143 -19.18 -19.45 30.29
CA GLN A 143 -20.62 -19.57 30.08
C GLN A 143 -21.07 -21.02 30.19
N LYS A 144 -22.32 -21.20 30.62
CA LYS A 144 -22.98 -22.50 30.68
C LYS A 144 -23.16 -23.08 29.28
N SER A 145 -22.71 -24.31 29.08
CA SER A 145 -22.85 -25.04 27.80
C SER A 145 -24.02 -26.03 27.84
N ALA A 146 -23.99 -27.02 28.75
CA ALA A 146 -25.10 -27.97 28.92
C ALA A 146 -25.14 -28.57 30.34
N GLY A 147 -26.33 -28.75 30.91
CA GLY A 147 -26.48 -29.27 32.28
C GLY A 147 -25.77 -28.35 33.29
N ASP A 148 -24.91 -28.89 34.16
CA ASP A 148 -24.09 -28.10 35.08
C ASP A 148 -22.68 -27.80 34.53
N ILE A 149 -22.45 -28.03 33.22
CA ILE A 149 -21.17 -27.84 32.55
C ILE A 149 -21.06 -26.43 31.98
N TYR A 150 -19.95 -25.78 32.28
CA TYR A 150 -19.51 -24.48 31.80
C TYR A 150 -18.28 -24.65 30.94
N VAL A 151 -18.15 -23.82 29.92
CA VAL A 151 -16.95 -23.71 29.09
C VAL A 151 -16.28 -22.38 29.38
N LEU A 152 -14.96 -22.41 29.53
CA LEU A 152 -14.06 -21.29 29.73
C LEU A 152 -13.19 -21.18 28.48
N TYR A 153 -13.19 -20.03 27.82
CA TYR A 153 -12.48 -19.81 26.56
C TYR A 153 -12.08 -18.34 26.39
N ARG A 154 -11.03 -18.07 25.61
CA ARG A 154 -10.73 -16.70 25.17
C ARG A 154 -11.50 -16.38 23.92
N ARG A 155 -11.83 -15.10 23.77
CA ARG A 155 -12.42 -14.54 22.56
C ARG A 155 -11.63 -14.88 21.29
N THR A 156 -10.30 -14.85 21.36
CA THR A 156 -9.39 -15.22 20.25
C THR A 156 -9.53 -16.67 19.77
N GLN A 157 -10.20 -17.55 20.53
CA GLN A 157 -10.45 -18.96 20.20
C GLN A 157 -11.80 -19.19 19.48
N GLN A 158 -12.56 -18.12 19.22
CA GLN A 158 -13.80 -18.17 18.44
C GLN A 158 -13.49 -18.15 16.94
N GLU A 159 -14.10 -19.05 16.18
CA GLU A 159 -13.97 -19.11 14.72
C GLU A 159 -14.53 -17.86 14.04
N GLU A 160 -13.93 -17.50 12.90
CA GLU A 160 -14.49 -16.55 11.94
C GLU A 160 -15.95 -16.90 11.60
N ARG A 161 -16.79 -15.88 11.44
CA ARG A 161 -18.19 -16.07 11.07
C ARG A 161 -18.32 -15.98 9.56
N ASP A 162 -18.49 -17.13 8.92
CA ASP A 162 -18.75 -17.27 7.49
C ASP A 162 -20.18 -16.77 7.14
N VAL A 163 -20.39 -15.45 7.16
CA VAL A 163 -21.67 -14.78 6.85
C VAL A 163 -21.50 -13.28 6.58
N ASP A 164 -22.25 -12.77 5.61
CA ASP A 164 -22.43 -11.34 5.29
C ASP A 164 -23.19 -10.61 6.43
N PHE A 165 -22.51 -10.16 7.48
CA PHE A 165 -23.07 -9.12 8.34
C PHE A 165 -23.15 -7.82 7.54
N ILE A 166 -24.29 -7.15 7.60
CA ILE A 166 -24.46 -5.81 7.06
C ILE A 166 -25.06 -4.97 8.19
N CYS A 167 -24.23 -4.12 8.82
CA CYS A 167 -24.76 -3.03 9.64
C CYS A 167 -25.53 -2.10 8.70
N LYS A 168 -26.78 -1.83 9.03
CA LYS A 168 -27.65 -0.95 8.22
C LYS A 168 -27.67 0.49 8.73
N THR A 169 -26.83 0.81 9.71
CA THR A 169 -26.62 2.17 10.18
C THR A 169 -25.98 2.96 9.05
N LEU A 170 -26.59 4.08 8.66
CA LEU A 170 -25.98 5.00 7.69
C LEU A 170 -24.95 5.89 8.41
N PRO A 171 -23.76 6.09 7.83
CA PRO A 171 -22.74 6.96 8.42
C PRO A 171 -23.23 8.41 8.51
N GLU A 172 -22.72 9.16 9.48
CA GLU A 172 -22.98 10.59 9.64
C GLU A 172 -21.66 11.36 9.54
N ILE A 173 -21.55 12.20 8.50
CA ILE A 173 -20.44 13.14 8.32
C ILE A 173 -20.68 14.34 9.25
N LYS A 174 -19.94 14.42 10.35
CA LYS A 174 -19.87 15.64 11.18
C LYS A 174 -18.57 16.36 10.89
N GLU A 175 -18.59 17.70 10.84
CA GLU A 175 -17.37 18.51 10.84
C GLU A 175 -16.66 18.29 12.18
N TYR A 176 -15.73 17.34 12.21
CA TYR A 176 -14.83 17.15 13.34
C TYR A 176 -13.75 18.22 13.27
N SER A 177 -13.56 18.98 14.35
CA SER A 177 -12.48 19.96 14.39
C SER A 177 -11.16 19.22 14.51
N GLN A 178 -10.30 19.31 13.49
CA GLN A 178 -8.93 18.75 13.54
C GLN A 178 -8.05 19.39 14.65
N ASN A 179 -8.51 20.46 15.31
CA ASN A 179 -7.90 20.99 16.53
C ASN A 179 -8.38 20.19 17.76
N LEU A 180 -7.99 18.92 17.84
CA LEU A 180 -8.21 18.05 18.99
C LEU A 180 -7.06 18.22 19.99
N THR A 181 -7.15 19.19 20.90
CA THR A 181 -6.60 18.91 22.24
C THR A 181 -7.63 18.01 22.92
N ALA A 182 -7.57 16.71 22.61
CA ALA A 182 -8.62 15.75 22.94
C ALA A 182 -8.78 15.60 24.45
N LYS A 183 -9.93 16.04 24.97
CA LYS A 183 -10.38 15.63 26.30
C LYS A 183 -11.01 14.25 26.16
N LEU A 184 -10.28 13.21 26.57
CA LEU A 184 -10.85 11.87 26.71
C LEU A 184 -11.79 11.82 27.93
N VAL A 185 -11.78 10.69 28.64
CA VAL A 185 -12.55 10.47 29.85
C VAL A 185 -11.75 11.00 31.04
N ASP A 186 -11.66 12.32 31.14
CA ASP A 186 -10.77 13.05 32.09
C ASP A 186 -11.52 13.84 33.18
N ASN A 187 -12.85 13.84 33.12
CA ASN A 187 -13.70 14.75 33.90
C ASN A 187 -14.17 14.19 35.24
N GLN A 188 -13.60 13.07 35.70
CA GLN A 188 -13.94 12.38 36.96
C GLN A 188 -15.44 12.08 37.09
N THR A 189 -16.10 11.75 35.97
CA THR A 189 -17.55 11.54 35.95
C THR A 189 -17.91 10.20 35.32
N LEU A 190 -18.63 9.36 36.06
CA LEU A 190 -19.33 8.20 35.53
C LEU A 190 -20.76 8.60 35.15
N ARG A 191 -21.14 8.43 33.88
CA ARG A 191 -22.50 8.72 33.41
C ARG A 191 -23.36 7.47 33.38
N LYS A 192 -24.41 7.48 34.19
CA LYS A 192 -25.41 6.40 34.25
C LYS A 192 -26.58 6.68 33.32
N PHE A 193 -26.81 5.80 32.35
CA PHE A 193 -27.92 5.88 31.41
C PHE A 193 -28.97 4.81 31.68
N ARG A 194 -30.24 5.21 31.71
CA ARG A 194 -31.38 4.30 31.83
C ARG A 194 -31.63 3.63 30.49
N VAL A 195 -31.46 2.31 30.42
CA VAL A 195 -31.64 1.52 29.21
C VAL A 195 -32.96 0.73 29.22
N ALA A 196 -33.69 0.81 28.13
CA ALA A 196 -34.87 0.01 27.84
C ALA A 196 -34.56 -1.04 26.77
N ILE A 197 -34.37 -2.30 27.18
CA ILE A 197 -34.16 -3.41 26.23
C ILE A 197 -35.48 -4.12 25.95
N SER A 198 -35.94 -4.03 24.71
CA SER A 198 -37.06 -4.84 24.26
C SER A 198 -36.57 -6.19 23.71
N ALA A 199 -37.40 -7.22 23.83
CA ALA A 199 -37.08 -8.56 23.33
C ALA A 199 -38.25 -9.13 22.53
N SER A 200 -37.96 -9.62 21.32
CA SER A 200 -38.95 -10.28 20.47
C SER A 200 -39.42 -11.61 21.07
N GLY A 201 -40.54 -12.12 20.57
CA GLY A 201 -41.08 -13.42 20.91
C GLY A 201 -40.12 -14.55 20.56
N GLU A 202 -39.40 -14.43 19.45
CA GLU A 202 -38.38 -15.37 18.99
C GLU A 202 -37.17 -15.38 19.93
N TYR A 203 -36.66 -14.21 20.31
CA TYR A 203 -35.56 -14.08 21.26
C TYR A 203 -35.95 -14.71 22.60
N THR A 204 -37.14 -14.38 23.09
CA THR A 204 -37.63 -14.91 24.36
C THR A 204 -37.82 -16.43 24.28
N ALA A 205 -38.37 -16.95 23.19
CA ALA A 205 -38.50 -18.39 22.95
C ALA A 205 -37.14 -19.10 22.93
N PHE A 206 -36.13 -18.50 22.27
CA PHE A 206 -34.78 -19.04 22.24
C PHE A 206 -34.17 -19.19 23.64
N HIS A 207 -34.40 -18.22 24.53
CA HIS A 207 -33.84 -18.25 25.87
C HIS A 207 -34.64 -19.07 26.90
N GLY A 208 -35.84 -19.56 26.59
CA GLY A 208 -36.63 -20.41 27.49
C GLY A 208 -38.14 -20.15 27.48
N GLY A 209 -38.57 -19.08 26.81
CA GLY A 209 -39.98 -18.77 26.55
C GLY A 209 -40.67 -17.92 27.63
N THR A 210 -39.99 -17.60 28.74
CA THR A 210 -40.54 -16.72 29.78
C THR A 210 -39.84 -15.36 29.80
N LYS A 211 -40.53 -14.34 30.34
CA LYS A 211 -39.94 -13.01 30.53
C LYS A 211 -38.69 -13.06 31.41
N ALA A 212 -38.70 -13.89 32.45
CA ALA A 212 -37.54 -14.06 33.33
C ALA A 212 -36.33 -14.67 32.59
N ASP A 213 -36.57 -15.60 31.65
CA ASP A 213 -35.50 -16.22 30.86
C ASP A 213 -34.83 -15.23 29.91
N ALA A 214 -35.63 -14.42 29.21
CA ALA A 214 -35.13 -13.34 28.36
C ALA A 214 -34.40 -12.28 29.18
N LEU A 215 -34.99 -11.85 30.30
CA LEU A 215 -34.38 -10.85 31.18
C LEU A 215 -33.05 -11.33 31.78
N ALA A 216 -32.92 -12.63 32.09
CA ALA A 216 -31.66 -13.21 32.53
C ALA A 216 -30.56 -13.17 31.45
N ALA A 217 -30.93 -13.33 30.18
CA ALA A 217 -30.01 -13.20 29.05
C ALA A 217 -29.61 -11.74 28.80
N ILE A 218 -30.58 -10.81 28.81
CA ILE A 218 -30.34 -9.37 28.72
C ILE A 218 -29.37 -8.91 29.83
N ASN A 219 -29.60 -9.37 31.06
CA ASN A 219 -28.72 -9.07 32.20
C ASN A 219 -27.28 -9.56 31.97
N ALA A 220 -27.10 -10.73 31.35
CA ALA A 220 -25.78 -11.27 31.06
C ALA A 220 -25.04 -10.41 30.02
N THR A 221 -25.72 -10.05 28.92
CA THR A 221 -25.17 -9.20 27.86
C THR A 221 -24.80 -7.81 28.38
N LEU A 222 -25.70 -7.11 29.06
CA LEU A 222 -25.39 -5.77 29.59
C LEU A 222 -24.34 -5.79 30.71
N THR A 223 -24.23 -6.89 31.48
CA THR A 223 -23.12 -7.04 32.45
C THR A 223 -21.77 -7.09 31.75
N ARG A 224 -21.70 -7.74 30.57
CA ARG A 224 -20.49 -7.77 29.75
C ARG A 224 -20.20 -6.41 29.12
N ILE A 225 -21.20 -5.75 28.56
CA ILE A 225 -21.04 -4.44 27.90
C ILE A 225 -20.57 -3.36 28.88
N ASN A 226 -21.18 -3.28 30.08
CA ASN A 226 -20.75 -2.33 31.10
C ASN A 226 -19.28 -2.54 31.54
N ALA A 227 -18.70 -3.73 31.35
CA ALA A 227 -17.28 -3.94 31.61
C ALA A 227 -16.38 -3.05 30.73
N VAL A 228 -16.74 -2.92 29.46
CA VAL A 228 -15.99 -2.13 28.47
C VAL A 228 -16.40 -0.67 28.53
N PHE A 229 -17.70 -0.39 28.64
CA PHE A 229 -18.24 0.97 28.65
C PHE A 229 -17.81 1.75 29.90
N GLU A 230 -17.73 1.11 31.06
CA GLU A 230 -17.22 1.77 32.27
C GLU A 230 -15.70 2.00 32.17
N ARG A 231 -14.94 1.14 31.48
CA ARG A 231 -13.48 1.25 31.33
C ARG A 231 -13.07 2.32 30.32
N ASP A 232 -13.65 2.30 29.12
CA ASP A 232 -13.19 3.15 28.00
C ASP A 232 -13.99 4.46 27.88
N LEU A 233 -15.23 4.52 28.39
CA LEU A 233 -16.15 5.64 28.14
C LEU A 233 -16.66 6.32 29.42
N ALA A 234 -16.37 5.76 30.61
CA ALA A 234 -17.06 6.06 31.87
C ALA A 234 -18.59 6.12 31.72
N ILE A 235 -19.16 5.14 31.00
CA ILE A 235 -20.60 4.96 30.84
C ILE A 235 -21.04 3.70 31.58
N THR A 236 -22.13 3.78 32.35
CA THR A 236 -22.82 2.60 32.88
C THR A 236 -24.27 2.56 32.45
N LEU A 237 -24.74 1.41 31.97
CA LEU A 237 -26.14 1.19 31.62
C LEU A 237 -26.92 0.59 32.79
N GLU A 238 -28.14 1.09 33.06
CA GLU A 238 -29.05 0.60 34.09
C GLU A 238 -30.42 0.24 33.47
N LEU A 239 -30.89 -1.00 33.66
CA LEU A 239 -32.20 -1.45 33.19
C LEU A 239 -33.35 -0.80 33.97
N ILE A 240 -34.28 -0.20 33.23
CA ILE A 240 -35.44 0.49 33.78
C ILE A 240 -36.43 -0.45 34.50
N ALA A 241 -37.22 0.13 35.40
CA ALA A 241 -38.17 -0.57 36.27
C ALA A 241 -39.20 -1.45 35.53
N ASN A 242 -39.55 -1.04 34.31
CA ASN A 242 -40.64 -1.60 33.51
C ASN A 242 -40.16 -2.28 32.22
N THR A 243 -38.87 -2.64 32.12
CA THR A 243 -38.33 -3.40 30.97
C THR A 243 -39.14 -4.66 30.70
N ASP A 244 -39.68 -5.31 31.74
CA ASP A 244 -40.47 -6.53 31.59
C ASP A 244 -41.78 -6.34 30.79
N LEU A 245 -42.26 -5.11 30.61
CA LEU A 245 -43.43 -4.81 29.77
C LEU A 245 -43.15 -4.95 28.27
N VAL A 246 -41.89 -4.78 27.86
CA VAL A 246 -41.44 -4.82 26.46
C VAL A 246 -40.67 -6.11 26.14
N ILE A 247 -40.85 -7.15 26.96
CA ILE A 247 -40.38 -8.51 26.67
C ILE A 247 -41.59 -9.34 26.23
N TYR A 248 -41.60 -9.77 24.97
CA TYR A 248 -42.70 -10.51 24.38
C TYR A 248 -42.40 -12.01 24.39
N THR A 249 -43.38 -12.84 24.75
CA THR A 249 -43.20 -14.31 24.86
C THR A 249 -43.78 -15.08 23.68
N ASN A 250 -44.45 -14.40 22.75
CA ASN A 250 -45.13 -15.02 21.61
C ASN A 250 -44.82 -14.25 20.33
N ALA A 251 -44.06 -14.87 19.44
CA ALA A 251 -43.62 -14.35 18.14
C ALA A 251 -44.79 -13.88 17.26
N GLU A 252 -45.94 -14.54 17.32
CA GLU A 252 -47.09 -14.21 16.47
C GLU A 252 -47.82 -12.92 16.90
N THR A 253 -47.54 -12.43 18.11
CA THR A 253 -48.28 -11.31 18.72
C THR A 253 -47.39 -10.17 19.18
N ASP A 254 -46.09 -10.29 18.98
CA ASP A 254 -45.18 -9.19 19.27
C ASP A 254 -45.28 -8.09 18.19
N PRO A 255 -44.72 -6.90 18.41
CA PRO A 255 -44.83 -5.79 17.46
C PRO A 255 -43.84 -5.86 16.29
N TYR A 256 -43.03 -6.92 16.16
CA TYR A 256 -41.84 -6.98 15.30
C TYR A 256 -42.09 -7.80 14.03
N THR A 257 -42.75 -7.19 13.06
CA THR A 257 -43.18 -7.85 11.82
C THR A 257 -42.45 -7.39 10.56
N GLY A 258 -41.50 -6.44 10.68
CA GLY A 258 -40.80 -5.89 9.52
C GLY A 258 -39.75 -4.85 9.89
N SER A 259 -40.11 -3.56 9.78
CA SER A 259 -39.21 -2.43 10.04
C SER A 259 -38.83 -2.32 11.52
N LEU A 260 -37.87 -3.16 11.96
CA LEU A 260 -37.51 -3.31 13.36
C LEU A 260 -37.20 -1.98 14.04
N SER A 261 -36.36 -1.12 13.46
CA SER A 261 -36.00 0.18 14.06
C SER A 261 -37.19 1.08 14.37
N SER A 262 -38.12 1.26 13.43
CA SER A 262 -39.31 2.08 13.68
C SER A 262 -40.29 1.39 14.62
N GLN A 263 -40.39 0.06 14.57
CA GLN A 263 -41.24 -0.73 15.43
C GLN A 263 -40.76 -0.71 16.89
N VAL A 264 -39.45 -0.87 17.15
CA VAL A 264 -38.91 -0.77 18.51
C VAL A 264 -39.05 0.64 19.06
N GLN A 265 -38.76 1.67 18.27
CA GLN A 265 -38.96 3.06 18.69
C GLN A 265 -40.41 3.29 19.12
N ASN A 266 -41.38 2.96 18.25
CA ASN A 266 -42.81 3.12 18.57
C ASN A 266 -43.25 2.29 19.78
N THR A 267 -42.70 1.09 19.93
CA THR A 267 -43.00 0.22 21.07
C THR A 267 -42.51 0.82 22.38
N LEU A 268 -41.26 1.28 22.43
CA LEU A 268 -40.70 1.93 23.61
C LEU A 268 -41.40 3.25 23.92
N THR A 269 -41.66 4.10 22.91
CA THR A 269 -42.43 5.35 23.08
C THR A 269 -43.81 5.10 23.67
N SER A 270 -44.55 4.09 23.19
CA SER A 270 -45.95 3.86 23.58
C SER A 270 -46.11 3.07 24.89
N VAL A 271 -45.23 2.12 25.17
CA VAL A 271 -45.33 1.22 26.33
C VAL A 271 -44.54 1.77 27.52
N ILE A 272 -43.34 2.28 27.29
CA ILE A 272 -42.45 2.77 28.35
C ILE A 272 -42.61 4.29 28.51
N GLY A 273 -42.69 5.03 27.40
CA GLY A 273 -42.71 6.50 27.40
C GLY A 273 -41.31 7.10 27.41
N GLU A 274 -41.08 8.08 26.54
CA GLU A 274 -39.75 8.68 26.29
C GLU A 274 -39.06 9.17 27.56
N ALA A 275 -39.77 9.77 28.53
CA ALA A 275 -39.17 10.30 29.75
C ALA A 275 -38.53 9.22 30.67
N ASN A 276 -38.88 7.95 30.46
CA ASN A 276 -38.54 6.85 31.36
C ASN A 276 -37.29 6.07 30.94
N TYR A 277 -36.66 6.42 29.81
CA TYR A 277 -35.42 5.82 29.35
C TYR A 277 -34.57 6.83 28.58
N ASP A 278 -33.27 6.63 28.59
CA ASP A 278 -32.27 7.47 27.93
C ASP A 278 -31.76 6.81 26.63
N ILE A 279 -31.72 5.48 26.61
CA ILE A 279 -31.37 4.66 25.46
C ILE A 279 -32.30 3.44 25.38
N GLY A 280 -32.69 3.06 24.17
CA GLY A 280 -33.55 1.92 23.90
C GLY A 280 -32.99 1.06 22.78
N HIS A 281 -33.15 -0.26 22.92
CA HIS A 281 -32.60 -1.22 21.98
C HIS A 281 -33.46 -2.50 21.92
N LEU A 282 -33.56 -3.13 20.76
CA LEU A 282 -34.25 -4.42 20.58
C LEU A 282 -33.25 -5.58 20.45
N PHE A 283 -33.42 -6.62 21.26
CA PHE A 283 -32.80 -7.91 21.03
C PHE A 283 -33.77 -8.84 20.29
N ASN A 284 -33.39 -9.20 19.08
CA ASN A 284 -34.17 -10.06 18.21
C ASN A 284 -33.42 -11.35 17.88
N GLN A 285 -34.17 -12.41 17.57
CA GLN A 285 -33.63 -13.68 17.11
C GLN A 285 -34.32 -14.04 15.80
N GLN A 286 -33.52 -14.31 14.78
CA GLN A 286 -34.02 -14.81 13.51
C GLN A 286 -33.08 -15.89 12.97
N LYS A 287 -33.65 -16.98 12.45
CA LYS A 287 -32.85 -18.07 11.88
C LYS A 287 -32.00 -17.56 10.72
N ASN A 288 -30.72 -17.94 10.71
CA ASN A 288 -29.74 -17.57 9.68
C ASN A 288 -29.61 -16.05 9.47
N ALA A 289 -29.81 -15.25 10.52
CA ALA A 289 -29.63 -13.81 10.48
C ALA A 289 -28.44 -13.38 11.33
N LEU A 290 -27.74 -12.35 10.85
CA LEU A 290 -26.67 -11.59 11.46
C LEU A 290 -26.88 -10.14 10.98
N ASP A 291 -27.60 -9.32 11.75
CA ASP A 291 -28.12 -8.00 11.33
C ASP A 291 -28.15 -7.05 12.52
N GLY A 292 -27.83 -5.79 12.28
CA GLY A 292 -27.73 -4.74 13.29
C GLY A 292 -28.03 -3.38 12.69
N ASN A 293 -28.64 -2.52 13.50
CA ASN A 293 -28.90 -1.12 13.14
C ASN A 293 -29.09 -0.30 14.41
N SER A 294 -28.26 0.70 14.61
CA SER A 294 -28.36 1.66 15.73
C SER A 294 -29.53 2.64 15.57
N GLY A 295 -30.10 2.71 14.37
CA GLY A 295 -31.14 3.62 13.93
C GLY A 295 -30.59 4.99 13.51
N PHE A 296 -29.73 5.57 14.35
CA PHE A 296 -28.99 6.79 14.08
C PHE A 296 -27.66 6.76 14.82
N ILE A 297 -26.65 7.39 14.24
CA ILE A 297 -25.41 7.72 14.95
C ILE A 297 -25.70 8.89 15.90
N GLY A 298 -25.44 8.72 17.19
CA GLY A 298 -25.77 9.72 18.21
C GLY A 298 -27.29 9.86 18.43
N ALA A 299 -27.95 8.78 18.84
CA ALA A 299 -29.39 8.74 19.10
C ALA A 299 -29.78 8.92 20.57
N VAL A 300 -28.84 8.65 21.49
CA VAL A 300 -29.12 8.62 22.94
C VAL A 300 -29.75 9.93 23.39
N CYS A 301 -30.85 9.81 24.14
CA CYS A 301 -31.63 10.93 24.68
C CYS A 301 -32.33 11.86 23.69
N VAL A 302 -32.39 11.47 22.41
CA VAL A 302 -33.21 12.16 21.42
C VAL A 302 -34.56 11.46 21.31
N ASP A 303 -35.62 12.10 21.81
CA ASP A 303 -36.99 11.54 21.75
C ASP A 303 -37.39 11.23 20.29
N GLY A 304 -38.05 10.07 20.10
CA GLY A 304 -38.39 9.58 18.76
C GLY A 304 -37.22 8.99 17.96
N ARG A 305 -35.99 8.98 18.51
CA ARG A 305 -34.80 8.33 17.92
C ARG A 305 -34.09 7.38 18.88
N LYS A 306 -34.02 7.70 20.17
CA LYS A 306 -33.20 6.98 21.17
C LYS A 306 -33.56 5.52 21.38
N GLY A 307 -34.71 5.07 20.89
CA GLY A 307 -35.19 3.70 20.97
C GLY A 307 -35.22 2.94 19.65
N SER A 308 -34.59 3.44 18.58
CA SER A 308 -34.64 2.82 17.25
C SER A 308 -33.55 1.77 16.97
N GLY A 309 -32.67 1.50 17.94
CA GLY A 309 -31.60 0.52 17.79
C GLY A 309 -32.07 -0.93 17.90
N TYR A 310 -31.48 -1.85 17.13
CA TYR A 310 -31.71 -3.29 17.26
C TYR A 310 -30.49 -4.13 16.90
N THR A 311 -30.43 -5.33 17.47
CA THR A 311 -29.49 -6.39 17.14
C THR A 311 -30.25 -7.68 16.89
N THR A 312 -29.94 -8.37 15.79
CA THR A 312 -30.52 -9.66 15.41
C THR A 312 -29.43 -10.70 15.18
N LEU A 313 -29.46 -11.80 15.94
CA LEU A 313 -28.55 -12.93 15.73
C LEU A 313 -29.29 -14.27 15.78
N SER A 314 -28.86 -15.23 14.97
CA SER A 314 -29.43 -16.58 14.95
C SER A 314 -29.25 -17.35 16.26
N SER A 315 -28.17 -17.08 17.00
CA SER A 315 -27.89 -17.65 18.32
C SER A 315 -27.37 -16.52 19.22
N PRO A 316 -28.26 -15.71 19.82
CA PRO A 316 -27.89 -14.50 20.57
C PRO A 316 -27.33 -14.85 21.95
N VAL A 317 -26.14 -15.45 21.98
CA VAL A 317 -25.42 -15.90 23.17
C VAL A 317 -23.92 -15.75 22.99
N GLY A 318 -23.23 -15.52 24.10
CA GLY A 318 -21.77 -15.54 24.16
C GLY A 318 -21.15 -14.19 23.79
N ASP A 319 -19.85 -14.09 24.03
CA ASP A 319 -19.11 -12.84 23.95
C ASP A 319 -19.20 -12.14 22.58
N ALA A 320 -19.21 -12.89 21.48
CA ALA A 320 -19.36 -12.34 20.14
C ALA A 320 -20.79 -11.89 19.78
N PHE A 321 -21.80 -12.13 20.62
CA PHE A 321 -23.07 -11.38 20.53
C PHE A 321 -22.97 -10.08 21.31
N ASP A 322 -22.36 -10.15 22.51
CA ASP A 322 -22.26 -9.04 23.43
C ASP A 322 -21.35 -7.91 22.90
N ILE A 323 -20.20 -8.24 22.30
CA ILE A 323 -19.18 -7.28 21.83
C ILE A 323 -19.34 -6.95 20.34
N ASP A 324 -19.26 -7.93 19.44
CA ASP A 324 -19.24 -7.67 17.99
C ASP A 324 -20.54 -7.08 17.43
N LEU A 325 -21.65 -7.21 18.16
CA LEU A 325 -22.93 -6.66 17.72
C LEU A 325 -23.48 -5.65 18.71
N VAL A 326 -23.80 -6.07 19.94
CA VAL A 326 -24.54 -5.16 20.82
C VAL A 326 -23.69 -3.96 21.25
N ALA A 327 -22.42 -4.17 21.63
CA ALA A 327 -21.52 -3.06 21.96
C ALA A 327 -21.25 -2.16 20.74
N HIS A 328 -21.09 -2.74 19.55
CA HIS A 328 -20.92 -2.03 18.28
C HIS A 328 -22.12 -1.11 17.97
N GLU A 329 -23.34 -1.67 17.95
CA GLU A 329 -24.55 -0.88 17.67
C GLU A 329 -24.83 0.17 18.74
N MET A 330 -24.54 -0.14 20.02
CA MET A 330 -24.63 0.85 21.09
C MET A 330 -23.56 1.94 20.95
N GLY A 331 -22.36 1.61 20.47
CA GLY A 331 -21.31 2.59 20.14
C GLY A 331 -21.79 3.62 19.13
N HIS A 332 -22.48 3.20 18.06
CA HIS A 332 -23.17 4.11 17.15
C HIS A 332 -24.26 4.93 17.84
N GLN A 333 -25.11 4.32 18.68
CA GLN A 333 -26.14 5.08 19.42
C GLN A 333 -25.50 6.20 20.27
N PHE A 334 -24.27 6.00 20.75
CA PHE A 334 -23.46 6.99 21.48
C PHE A 334 -22.62 7.93 20.60
N GLY A 335 -22.62 7.77 19.28
CA GLY A 335 -22.06 8.75 18.34
C GLY A 335 -20.82 8.32 17.55
N ALA A 336 -20.29 7.12 17.76
CA ALA A 336 -19.13 6.66 17.00
C ALA A 336 -19.49 6.26 15.55
N ASN A 337 -18.62 6.57 14.60
CA ASN A 337 -18.61 6.00 13.25
C ASN A 337 -17.72 4.74 13.21
N HIS A 338 -17.73 4.02 12.08
CA HIS A 338 -16.81 2.89 11.91
C HIS A 338 -15.36 3.36 11.75
N SER A 339 -14.43 2.57 12.29
CA SER A 339 -12.99 2.83 12.23
C SER A 339 -12.27 2.09 11.09
N PHE A 340 -12.93 1.13 10.44
CA PHE A 340 -12.32 0.30 9.40
C PHE A 340 -12.03 1.06 8.10
N SER A 341 -11.11 0.55 7.28
CA SER A 341 -10.69 1.16 6.02
C SER A 341 -10.93 0.33 4.76
N HIS A 342 -11.65 -0.80 4.82
CA HIS A 342 -11.88 -1.65 3.63
C HIS A 342 -12.81 -1.04 2.58
N THR A 343 -13.60 -0.02 2.94
CA THR A 343 -14.45 0.78 2.05
C THR A 343 -14.58 2.19 2.62
N SER A 344 -14.82 3.19 1.77
CA SER A 344 -15.06 4.56 2.24
C SER A 344 -16.48 4.73 2.77
N GLU A 345 -16.59 5.38 3.94
CA GLU A 345 -17.87 5.90 4.44
C GLU A 345 -17.91 7.45 4.46
N GLY A 346 -16.84 8.11 4.01
CA GLY A 346 -16.74 9.58 3.99
C GLY A 346 -16.70 10.25 5.37
N THR A 347 -16.55 9.47 6.44
CA THR A 347 -16.58 9.96 7.84
C THR A 347 -15.25 10.52 8.34
N MET A 348 -14.18 10.38 7.56
CA MET A 348 -12.81 10.82 7.89
C MET A 348 -12.19 10.15 9.12
N VAL A 349 -12.72 8.98 9.53
CA VAL A 349 -12.21 8.19 10.66
C VAL A 349 -11.93 6.74 10.28
N GLN A 350 -11.67 6.48 8.99
CA GLN A 350 -11.18 5.19 8.47
C GLN A 350 -9.69 5.02 8.83
N VAL A 351 -9.41 4.69 10.08
CA VAL A 351 -8.05 4.71 10.69
C VAL A 351 -7.49 3.32 11.01
N GLU A 352 -8.23 2.24 10.75
CA GLU A 352 -7.75 0.88 10.91
C GLU A 352 -7.67 0.14 9.56
N PRO A 353 -6.57 -0.55 9.26
CA PRO A 353 -6.42 -1.21 7.96
C PRO A 353 -7.54 -2.23 7.72
N ALA A 354 -8.01 -2.30 6.49
CA ALA A 354 -9.02 -3.24 6.01
C ALA A 354 -10.24 -3.34 6.93
N SER A 355 -10.55 -4.51 7.52
CA SER A 355 -11.71 -4.66 8.40
C SER A 355 -11.60 -3.92 9.73
N GLY A 356 -10.42 -3.46 10.12
CA GLY A 356 -10.12 -3.09 11.49
C GLY A 356 -10.29 -4.24 12.48
N THR A 357 -10.02 -3.94 13.75
CA THR A 357 -10.04 -4.89 14.87
C THR A 357 -10.73 -4.36 16.10
N THR A 358 -10.91 -3.06 16.30
CA THR A 358 -11.62 -2.55 17.49
C THR A 358 -13.13 -2.77 17.39
N ILE A 359 -13.87 -2.44 18.46
CA ILE A 359 -15.33 -2.62 18.53
C ILE A 359 -16.08 -1.95 17.37
N MET A 360 -15.59 -0.82 16.86
CA MET A 360 -16.21 -0.11 15.73
C MET A 360 -15.67 -0.55 14.36
N GLY A 361 -14.81 -1.58 14.33
CA GLY A 361 -14.41 -2.28 13.11
C GLY A 361 -15.37 -3.42 12.74
N TYR A 362 -15.05 -4.12 11.66
CA TYR A 362 -15.76 -5.25 11.07
C TYR A 362 -14.92 -6.53 11.07
N ALA A 363 -14.17 -6.78 12.14
CA ALA A 363 -13.35 -7.99 12.24
C ALA A 363 -14.19 -9.27 12.05
N GLY A 364 -13.75 -10.11 11.12
CA GLY A 364 -14.31 -11.45 10.89
C GLY A 364 -15.44 -11.55 9.86
N ILE A 365 -15.85 -10.45 9.22
CA ILE A 365 -17.06 -10.39 8.37
C ILE A 365 -16.86 -9.70 7.00
N THR A 366 -15.63 -9.35 6.62
CA THR A 366 -15.29 -8.65 5.36
C THR A 366 -14.53 -9.52 4.33
N GLY A 367 -14.52 -10.83 4.53
CA GLY A 367 -13.86 -11.79 3.63
C GLY A 367 -12.34 -11.58 3.58
N ASN A 368 -11.79 -11.30 2.39
CA ASN A 368 -10.34 -11.12 2.20
C ASN A 368 -9.77 -9.92 2.98
N ASN A 369 -10.62 -8.97 3.36
CA ASN A 369 -10.23 -7.80 4.15
C ASN A 369 -10.19 -8.06 5.67
N ASN A 370 -10.45 -9.29 6.13
CA ASN A 370 -10.45 -9.62 7.55
C ASN A 370 -9.04 -9.54 8.16
N VAL A 371 -8.85 -8.56 9.06
CA VAL A 371 -7.62 -8.40 9.85
C VAL A 371 -7.57 -9.37 11.02
N ALA A 372 -8.71 -9.58 11.67
CA ALA A 372 -8.88 -10.48 12.80
C ALA A 372 -10.20 -11.25 12.68
N ALA A 373 -10.31 -12.36 13.42
CA ALA A 373 -11.49 -13.22 13.36
C ALA A 373 -12.72 -12.66 14.10
N ASN A 374 -12.50 -11.84 15.12
CA ASN A 374 -13.51 -11.13 15.90
C ASN A 374 -12.87 -9.83 16.40
N SER A 375 -13.69 -8.85 16.79
CA SER A 375 -13.20 -7.56 17.29
C SER A 375 -12.44 -7.74 18.60
N ASP A 376 -11.43 -6.96 18.92
CA ASP A 376 -10.86 -6.89 20.26
C ASP A 376 -11.79 -6.05 21.17
N ASP A 377 -11.87 -6.35 22.46
CA ASP A 377 -12.90 -5.80 23.37
C ASP A 377 -12.55 -4.41 23.94
N TYR A 378 -12.19 -3.47 23.06
CA TYR A 378 -11.94 -2.05 23.37
C TYR A 378 -12.32 -1.13 22.22
N PHE A 379 -12.54 0.15 22.54
CA PHE A 379 -12.76 1.21 21.56
C PHE A 379 -11.43 1.84 21.12
N HIS A 380 -11.31 2.09 19.82
CA HIS A 380 -10.24 2.89 19.24
C HIS A 380 -10.30 4.33 19.76
N TYR A 381 -9.16 5.01 19.87
CA TYR A 381 -9.04 6.42 20.24
C TYR A 381 -10.11 7.31 19.59
N VAL A 382 -10.21 7.32 18.25
CA VAL A 382 -11.20 8.12 17.50
C VAL A 382 -12.65 7.83 17.91
N SER A 383 -12.99 6.58 18.24
CA SER A 383 -14.34 6.23 18.69
C SER A 383 -14.63 6.78 20.09
N ILE A 384 -13.64 6.78 20.99
CA ILE A 384 -13.77 7.36 22.33
C ILE A 384 -13.99 8.87 22.21
N VAL A 385 -13.18 9.55 21.39
CA VAL A 385 -13.31 11.00 21.13
C VAL A 385 -14.70 11.34 20.61
N GLN A 386 -15.16 10.67 19.54
CA GLN A 386 -16.50 10.90 18.96
C GLN A 386 -17.64 10.73 19.98
N ILE A 387 -17.53 9.70 20.84
CA ILE A 387 -18.51 9.47 21.90
C ILE A 387 -18.45 10.59 22.95
N GLN A 388 -17.27 10.99 23.42
CA GLN A 388 -17.15 12.07 24.41
C GLN A 388 -17.66 13.42 23.89
N GLU A 389 -17.39 13.75 22.63
CA GLU A 389 -17.93 14.94 21.97
C GLU A 389 -19.46 14.90 21.94
N TYR A 390 -20.04 13.75 21.54
CA TYR A 390 -21.49 13.60 21.55
C TYR A 390 -22.06 13.71 22.98
N LEU A 391 -21.42 13.09 23.98
CA LEU A 391 -21.82 13.18 25.39
C LEU A 391 -21.78 14.61 25.93
N ALA A 392 -20.91 15.47 25.39
CA ALA A 392 -20.87 16.90 25.71
C ALA A 392 -22.08 17.68 25.16
N THR A 393 -22.74 17.17 24.10
CA THR A 393 -23.94 17.80 23.51
C THR A 393 -25.24 17.46 24.23
N ILE A 394 -25.27 16.38 25.01
CA ILE A 394 -26.48 15.88 25.69
C ILE A 394 -26.44 16.14 27.21
N SER A 395 -27.62 16.27 27.82
CA SER A 395 -27.78 16.61 29.25
C SER A 395 -28.55 15.57 30.07
N CYS A 396 -28.96 14.47 29.43
CA CYS A 396 -29.60 13.33 30.07
C CYS A 396 -28.57 12.39 30.73
N GLY A 397 -29.07 11.33 31.35
CA GLY A 397 -28.26 10.45 32.19
C GLY A 397 -27.94 11.12 33.52
N VAL A 398 -27.51 10.31 34.49
CA VAL A 398 -27.13 10.78 35.82
C VAL A 398 -25.60 10.77 35.91
N ALA A 399 -25.01 11.95 36.06
CA ALA A 399 -23.59 12.09 36.33
C ALA A 399 -23.29 11.77 37.80
N GLU A 400 -22.41 10.80 38.02
CA GLU A 400 -21.87 10.42 39.33
C GLU A 400 -20.41 10.86 39.39
N VAL A 401 -20.07 11.67 40.38
CA VAL A 401 -18.69 12.12 40.59
C VAL A 401 -17.87 10.95 41.12
N LEU A 402 -16.79 10.65 40.43
CA LEU A 402 -15.83 9.61 40.80
C LEU A 402 -14.83 10.15 41.82
N THR A 403 -14.33 9.26 42.67
CA THR A 403 -13.15 9.54 43.50
C THR A 403 -11.84 9.25 42.76
N ASN A 404 -11.94 8.51 41.66
CA ASN A 404 -10.86 8.13 40.78
C ASN A 404 -10.41 9.33 39.96
N ASN A 405 -9.11 9.58 39.91
CA ASN A 405 -8.50 10.67 39.14
C ASN A 405 -8.05 10.13 37.78
N PRO A 406 -8.09 10.95 36.72
CA PRO A 406 -7.53 10.56 35.44
C PRO A 406 -6.01 10.43 35.52
N PRO A 407 -5.41 9.52 34.73
CA PRO A 407 -3.97 9.53 34.49
C PRO A 407 -3.58 10.83 33.77
N THR A 408 -2.28 11.16 33.78
CA THR A 408 -1.71 12.28 33.05
C THR A 408 -0.58 11.79 32.17
N VAL A 409 -0.70 12.02 30.86
CA VAL A 409 0.32 11.69 29.86
C VAL A 409 1.35 12.82 29.77
N THR A 410 2.62 12.47 29.73
CA THR A 410 3.70 13.44 29.42
C THR A 410 3.60 13.82 27.94
N PRO A 411 3.66 15.11 27.57
CA PRO A 411 3.58 15.54 26.18
C PRO A 411 4.57 14.79 25.28
N LEU A 412 4.08 14.34 24.13
CA LEU A 412 4.85 13.64 23.12
C LEU A 412 5.57 14.63 22.20
N GLU A 413 6.63 14.15 21.55
CA GLU A 413 7.42 14.91 20.58
C GLU A 413 7.23 14.30 19.20
N ASP A 414 7.24 15.15 18.16
CA ASP A 414 7.23 14.70 16.76
C ASP A 414 8.64 14.30 16.32
N TYR A 415 8.74 13.32 15.41
CA TYR A 415 10.03 12.83 14.92
C TYR A 415 10.06 12.73 13.39
N ILE A 416 11.24 12.99 12.82
CA ILE A 416 11.54 12.73 11.41
C ILE A 416 12.40 11.48 11.33
N ILE A 417 11.97 10.47 10.57
CA ILE A 417 12.65 9.17 10.48
C ILE A 417 13.01 8.79 9.04
N PRO A 418 14.10 8.04 8.83
CA PRO A 418 14.45 7.48 7.53
C PRO A 418 13.40 6.47 7.03
N LYS A 419 13.15 6.43 5.71
CA LYS A 419 12.26 5.42 5.11
C LYS A 419 12.75 4.00 5.34
N GLY A 420 11.81 3.04 5.35
CA GLY A 420 12.11 1.62 5.46
C GLY A 420 12.81 1.21 6.75
N THR A 421 12.78 2.05 7.79
CA THR A 421 13.53 1.85 9.04
C THR A 421 12.59 1.56 10.22
N PRO A 422 12.86 0.52 11.04
CA PRO A 422 12.09 0.24 12.25
C PRO A 422 12.18 1.37 13.28
N PHE A 423 11.09 1.58 14.02
CA PHE A 423 11.05 2.57 15.10
C PHE A 423 10.25 2.07 16.30
N VAL A 424 10.46 2.70 17.45
CA VAL A 424 9.75 2.40 18.71
C VAL A 424 9.15 3.68 19.28
N LEU A 425 7.84 3.66 19.54
CA LEU A 425 7.17 4.75 20.24
C LEU A 425 7.13 4.43 21.72
N LYS A 426 7.45 5.43 22.55
CA LYS A 426 7.50 5.32 24.00
C LYS A 426 6.71 6.46 24.63
N GLY A 427 5.78 6.10 25.51
CA GLY A 427 5.02 7.06 26.30
C GLY A 427 5.41 7.02 27.78
N GLU A 428 5.15 8.12 28.48
CA GLU A 428 5.19 8.16 29.94
C GLU A 428 3.87 8.72 30.46
N ALA A 429 3.36 8.12 31.53
CA ALA A 429 2.15 8.59 32.19
C ALA A 429 2.23 8.33 33.69
N ASN A 430 1.61 9.21 34.46
CA ASN A 430 1.52 9.12 35.90
C ASN A 430 0.05 9.11 36.34
N ASP A 431 -0.22 8.47 37.46
CA ASP A 431 -1.54 8.49 38.09
C ASP A 431 -1.40 8.85 39.57
N VAL A 432 -2.31 9.69 40.07
CA VAL A 432 -2.40 10.04 41.49
C VAL A 432 -2.90 8.85 42.30
N ASP A 433 -3.74 8.01 41.71
CA ASP A 433 -4.30 6.81 42.32
C ASP A 433 -3.36 5.61 42.16
N VAL A 434 -2.36 5.51 43.04
CA VAL A 434 -1.26 4.52 43.00
C VAL A 434 -1.67 3.03 43.00
N LEU A 435 -2.95 2.71 43.19
CA LEU A 435 -3.48 1.34 43.13
C LEU A 435 -3.98 0.95 41.75
N ASP A 436 -4.13 1.93 40.86
CA ASP A 436 -4.61 1.72 39.51
C ASP A 436 -3.51 1.16 38.62
N VAL A 437 -3.93 0.40 37.61
CA VAL A 437 -3.02 -0.34 36.73
C VAL A 437 -3.12 0.30 35.37
N LEU A 438 -2.12 1.11 35.03
CA LEU A 438 -2.05 1.78 33.75
C LEU A 438 -1.85 0.77 32.61
N SER A 439 -2.59 0.99 31.52
CA SER A 439 -2.36 0.30 30.25
C SER A 439 -2.32 1.30 29.10
N TYR A 440 -1.44 1.05 28.14
CA TYR A 440 -1.06 1.93 27.05
C TYR A 440 -1.50 1.32 25.72
N ALA A 441 -2.11 2.13 24.86
CA ALA A 441 -2.44 1.76 23.49
C ALA A 441 -1.91 2.84 22.54
N TRP A 442 -0.97 2.45 21.68
CA TRP A 442 -0.49 3.26 20.57
C TRP A 442 -1.31 2.91 19.34
N GLU A 443 -2.02 3.87 18.76
CA GLU A 443 -2.91 3.66 17.61
C GLU A 443 -2.60 4.65 16.50
N GLN A 444 -2.46 4.17 15.27
CA GLN A 444 -2.34 5.06 14.11
C GLN A 444 -3.71 5.70 13.83
N ILE A 445 -3.73 6.99 13.51
CA ILE A 445 -4.95 7.78 13.31
C ILE A 445 -5.05 8.37 11.90
N ASP A 446 -4.22 7.88 10.97
CA ASP A 446 -4.25 8.28 9.57
C ASP A 446 -5.50 7.75 8.87
N ASN A 447 -6.39 8.66 8.48
CA ASN A 447 -7.56 8.34 7.69
C ASN A 447 -7.19 7.91 6.26
N GLY A 448 -7.79 6.85 5.75
CA GLY A 448 -7.67 6.46 4.35
C GLY A 448 -8.27 5.08 4.05
N ILE A 449 -8.42 4.78 2.76
CA ILE A 449 -8.93 3.48 2.30
C ILE A 449 -7.77 2.53 2.07
N VAL A 450 -7.69 1.51 2.93
CA VAL A 450 -6.63 0.51 2.92
C VAL A 450 -7.31 -0.85 2.90
N THR A 451 -7.36 -1.46 1.72
CA THR A 451 -7.86 -2.82 1.54
C THR A 451 -6.72 -3.82 1.62
N GLN A 452 -7.03 -5.11 1.68
CA GLN A 452 -6.03 -6.17 1.57
C GLN A 452 -5.19 -6.04 0.29
N ALA A 453 -5.81 -5.69 -0.84
CA ALA A 453 -5.13 -5.57 -2.13
C ALA A 453 -4.23 -4.33 -2.21
N THR A 454 -4.55 -3.29 -1.44
CA THR A 454 -3.82 -2.01 -1.41
C THR A 454 -2.99 -1.82 -0.16
N PHE A 455 -2.84 -2.85 0.69
CA PHE A 455 -1.97 -2.78 1.86
C PHE A 455 -0.50 -2.99 1.45
N GLY A 456 0.38 -2.05 1.76
CA GLY A 456 1.80 -2.11 1.39
C GLY A 456 2.64 -0.95 1.91
N SER A 457 3.96 -1.05 1.72
CA SER A 457 4.93 -0.03 2.16
C SER A 457 4.84 1.29 1.41
N ASP A 458 4.28 1.25 0.20
CA ASP A 458 4.22 2.39 -0.71
C ASP A 458 2.84 3.06 -0.64
N ASN A 459 2.09 2.76 0.42
CA ASN A 459 0.77 3.32 0.66
C ASN A 459 0.88 4.82 0.88
N PRO A 460 0.17 5.64 0.07
CA PRO A 460 0.27 7.09 0.18
C PRO A 460 -0.53 7.68 1.34
N ALA A 461 -1.49 6.93 1.89
CA ALA A 461 -2.35 7.37 2.98
C ALA A 461 -2.96 6.17 3.73
N GLY A 462 -3.68 6.46 4.81
CA GLY A 462 -4.31 5.45 5.67
C GLY A 462 -3.34 4.69 6.56
N ALA A 463 -3.88 3.79 7.37
CA ALA A 463 -3.12 3.07 8.37
C ALA A 463 -2.22 1.96 7.79
N ASN A 464 -0.94 2.02 8.16
CA ASN A 464 0.08 1.00 7.91
C ASN A 464 0.19 -0.02 9.06
N PHE A 465 -0.36 0.30 10.22
CA PHE A 465 -0.28 -0.53 11.42
C PHE A 465 -1.67 -0.77 11.99
N ARG A 466 -2.05 -2.04 12.16
CA ARG A 466 -3.30 -2.38 12.86
C ARG A 466 -3.31 -1.83 14.29
N SER A 467 -4.49 -1.53 14.81
CA SER A 467 -4.65 -1.33 16.24
C SER A 467 -4.41 -2.64 17.01
N LEU A 468 -3.87 -2.52 18.22
CA LEU A 468 -3.55 -3.64 19.11
C LEU A 468 -4.08 -3.36 20.52
N PRO A 469 -4.57 -4.40 21.23
CA PRO A 469 -5.08 -4.24 22.59
C PRO A 469 -4.08 -3.58 23.55
N PRO A 470 -4.56 -2.77 24.52
CA PRO A 470 -3.70 -2.07 25.46
C PRO A 470 -2.73 -3.01 26.19
N LYS A 471 -1.48 -2.56 26.37
CA LYS A 471 -0.39 -3.29 27.06
C LYS A 471 0.00 -2.61 28.36
N LEU A 472 0.67 -3.33 29.27
CA LEU A 472 1.27 -2.72 30.47
C LEU A 472 2.59 -2.00 30.16
N THR A 473 3.20 -2.30 29.02
CA THR A 473 4.41 -1.62 28.54
C THR A 473 4.00 -0.36 27.79
N SER A 474 4.69 0.75 28.06
CA SER A 474 4.45 2.02 27.36
C SER A 474 5.15 2.11 26.00
N GLU A 475 5.97 1.11 25.67
CA GLU A 475 6.70 1.01 24.40
C GLU A 475 5.95 0.12 23.40
N ARG A 476 5.88 0.56 22.13
CA ARG A 476 5.42 -0.25 20.99
C ARG A 476 6.41 -0.15 19.84
N TYR A 477 6.84 -1.30 19.34
CA TYR A 477 7.70 -1.43 18.17
C TYR A 477 6.88 -1.46 16.87
N PHE A 478 7.41 -0.84 15.82
CA PHE A 478 6.79 -0.75 14.50
C PHE A 478 7.76 -1.24 13.40
N PRO A 479 7.44 -2.35 12.69
CA PRO A 479 6.40 -3.34 13.00
C PRO A 479 6.66 -4.02 14.36
N ASN A 480 5.77 -4.91 14.80
CA ASN A 480 6.02 -5.64 16.05
C ASN A 480 7.40 -6.33 16.08
N LEU A 481 7.96 -6.42 17.28
CA LEU A 481 9.35 -6.87 17.49
C LEU A 481 9.63 -8.25 16.87
N GLU A 482 8.69 -9.19 16.94
CA GLU A 482 8.85 -10.53 16.35
C GLU A 482 9.11 -10.45 14.83
N ARG A 483 8.43 -9.54 14.12
CA ARG A 483 8.67 -9.32 12.69
C ARG A 483 10.01 -8.65 12.42
N ILE A 484 10.41 -7.69 13.25
CA ILE A 484 11.71 -7.01 13.12
C ILE A 484 12.83 -8.04 13.22
N LEU A 485 12.77 -8.92 14.23
CA LEU A 485 13.75 -9.99 14.46
C LEU A 485 13.77 -11.03 13.33
N ALA A 486 12.63 -11.23 12.65
CA ALA A 486 12.52 -12.10 11.48
C ALA A 486 12.94 -11.40 10.16
N GLY A 487 13.32 -10.11 10.19
CA GLY A 487 13.59 -9.31 8.99
C GLY A 487 12.36 -9.00 8.13
N ALA A 488 11.16 -9.23 8.65
CA ALA A 488 9.88 -9.06 7.95
C ALA A 488 9.35 -7.62 8.10
N LEU A 489 10.14 -6.63 7.68
CA LEU A 489 9.88 -5.21 7.91
C LEU A 489 8.70 -4.64 7.13
N THR A 490 8.41 -5.20 5.95
CA THR A 490 7.27 -4.80 5.12
C THR A 490 6.29 -5.95 4.94
N GLN A 491 5.04 -5.63 4.61
CA GLN A 491 4.01 -6.61 4.29
C GLN A 491 3.09 -6.07 3.18
N THR A 492 2.81 -6.90 2.19
CA THR A 492 1.84 -6.62 1.13
C THR A 492 0.84 -7.77 1.02
N VAL A 493 -0.39 -7.46 0.59
CA VAL A 493 -1.46 -8.46 0.34
C VAL A 493 -1.59 -9.49 1.48
N PRO A 494 -1.79 -9.05 2.73
CA PRO A 494 -1.79 -9.93 3.90
C PRO A 494 -2.86 -11.03 3.81
N THR A 495 -2.57 -12.20 4.39
CA THR A 495 -3.53 -13.32 4.52
C THR A 495 -4.10 -13.38 5.94
N SER A 496 -5.18 -14.14 6.15
CA SER A 496 -5.72 -14.37 7.52
C SER A 496 -4.60 -14.82 8.48
N GLY A 497 -4.57 -14.22 9.68
CA GLY A 497 -3.53 -14.41 10.69
C GLY A 497 -2.26 -13.58 10.50
N SER A 498 -2.18 -12.73 9.47
CA SER A 498 -1.06 -11.79 9.28
C SER A 498 -1.03 -10.70 10.35
N ALA A 499 0.12 -10.05 10.49
CA ALA A 499 0.28 -8.95 11.43
C ALA A 499 -0.43 -7.67 11.00
N TRP A 500 -0.59 -7.40 9.70
CA TRP A 500 -1.12 -6.14 9.19
C TRP A 500 -0.33 -4.92 9.68
N GLU A 501 0.98 -5.02 9.57
CA GLU A 501 1.94 -4.00 9.94
C GLU A 501 3.04 -3.93 8.87
N THR A 502 3.32 -2.72 8.35
CA THR A 502 4.35 -2.50 7.33
C THR A 502 5.03 -1.15 7.54
N LEU A 503 6.35 -1.10 7.38
CA LEU A 503 7.07 0.18 7.29
C LEU A 503 6.71 0.91 5.99
N SER A 504 6.87 2.23 5.98
CA SER A 504 6.70 3.04 4.78
C SER A 504 8.02 3.19 4.04
N ASN A 505 7.99 3.02 2.71
CA ASN A 505 9.12 3.23 1.80
C ASN A 505 8.97 4.52 0.98
N VAL A 506 7.93 5.30 1.26
CA VAL A 506 7.63 6.58 0.61
C VAL A 506 7.55 7.67 1.66
N GLY A 507 7.93 8.89 1.30
CA GLY A 507 7.82 10.03 2.19
C GLY A 507 6.36 10.36 2.51
N ARG A 508 6.01 10.37 3.79
CA ARG A 508 4.66 10.71 4.31
C ARG A 508 4.68 10.90 5.82
N ASP A 509 3.66 11.58 6.32
CA ASP A 509 3.38 11.66 7.75
C ASP A 509 2.60 10.41 8.21
N LEU A 510 2.99 9.89 9.38
CA LEU A 510 2.28 8.85 10.12
C LEU A 510 1.84 9.46 11.45
N ASN A 511 0.53 9.58 11.65
CA ASN A 511 -0.05 10.20 12.82
C ASN A 511 -0.44 9.12 13.83
N PHE A 512 -0.01 9.26 15.08
CA PHE A 512 -0.27 8.32 16.15
C PHE A 512 -0.94 9.01 17.35
N SER A 513 -1.75 8.24 18.06
CA SER A 513 -2.28 8.61 19.37
C SER A 513 -1.81 7.59 20.42
N LEU A 514 -1.45 8.08 21.60
CA LEU A 514 -1.24 7.28 22.79
C LEU A 514 -2.46 7.43 23.69
N THR A 515 -3.20 6.34 23.92
CA THR A 515 -4.28 6.31 24.94
C THR A 515 -3.82 5.55 26.17
N VAL A 516 -3.83 6.21 27.33
CA VAL A 516 -3.53 5.61 28.64
C VAL A 516 -4.81 5.45 29.45
N ARG A 517 -5.06 4.22 29.94
CA ARG A 517 -6.23 3.87 30.75
C ARG A 517 -5.78 3.46 32.15
N ASP A 518 -6.44 3.97 33.18
CA ASP A 518 -6.19 3.59 34.59
C ASP A 518 -6.76 2.21 34.96
N ASN A 519 -7.71 1.73 34.16
CA ASN A 519 -8.49 0.53 34.39
C ASN A 519 -9.22 0.50 35.74
N ALA A 520 -9.64 1.64 36.30
CA ALA A 520 -10.34 1.66 37.58
C ALA A 520 -11.69 0.92 37.53
N LEU A 521 -12.00 0.09 38.55
CA LEU A 521 -13.19 -0.78 38.59
C LEU A 521 -14.53 -0.02 38.58
N ASN A 522 -14.53 1.22 39.08
CA ASN A 522 -15.73 2.03 39.35
C ASN A 522 -15.98 3.14 38.34
N GLY A 523 -15.38 3.04 37.15
CA GLY A 523 -15.42 4.08 36.12
C GLY A 523 -13.98 4.43 35.80
N GLY A 524 -13.42 3.76 34.80
CA GLY A 524 -12.08 4.04 34.33
C GLY A 524 -12.01 5.44 33.76
N GLN A 525 -10.88 6.09 33.98
CA GLN A 525 -10.52 7.34 33.32
C GLN A 525 -9.37 7.07 32.35
N SER A 526 -9.23 7.99 31.40
CA SER A 526 -8.20 7.89 30.38
C SER A 526 -7.71 9.25 29.96
N ASP A 527 -6.46 9.30 29.55
CA ASP A 527 -5.81 10.48 29.00
C ASP A 527 -5.02 10.09 27.73
N SER A 528 -4.76 11.05 26.86
CA SER A 528 -4.07 10.81 25.61
C SER A 528 -3.28 12.00 25.10
N ASP A 529 -2.32 11.69 24.26
CA ASP A 529 -1.64 12.68 23.44
C ASP A 529 -1.38 12.14 22.03
N GLU A 530 -1.22 13.04 21.07
CA GLU A 530 -0.96 12.73 19.67
C GLU A 530 0.47 13.11 19.28
N MET A 531 1.01 12.43 18.27
CA MET A 531 2.31 12.78 17.70
C MET A 531 2.37 12.42 16.21
N THR A 532 3.24 13.08 15.48
CA THR A 532 3.53 12.82 14.08
C THR A 532 4.93 12.22 13.92
N VAL A 533 5.00 11.14 13.13
CA VAL A 533 6.26 10.55 12.65
C VAL A 533 6.34 10.79 11.15
N SER A 534 7.20 11.72 10.73
CA SER A 534 7.43 12.06 9.33
C SER A 534 8.48 11.16 8.73
N VAL A 535 8.09 10.32 7.78
CA VAL A 535 9.00 9.48 7.00
C VAL A 535 9.55 10.28 5.83
N VAL A 536 10.87 10.33 5.67
CA VAL A 536 11.54 11.09 4.61
C VAL A 536 12.21 10.20 3.56
N ASN A 537 12.31 10.70 2.33
CA ASN A 537 12.84 9.93 1.20
C ASN A 537 14.37 10.06 1.04
N GLU A 538 14.94 11.10 1.64
CA GLU A 538 16.32 11.57 1.54
C GLU A 538 17.28 10.74 2.43
N ALA A 539 16.72 10.03 3.42
CA ALA A 539 17.46 9.17 4.35
C ALA A 539 16.87 7.77 4.43
N GLY A 540 17.73 6.78 4.70
CA GLY A 540 17.35 5.38 4.93
C GLY A 540 17.50 4.43 3.74
N PRO A 541 17.36 3.11 3.98
CA PRO A 541 17.08 2.51 5.29
C PRO A 541 18.31 2.45 6.21
N PHE A 542 18.11 2.70 7.50
CA PHE A 542 19.16 2.53 8.52
C PHE A 542 19.29 1.06 8.91
N LEU A 543 20.48 0.47 8.78
CA LEU A 543 20.68 -0.99 8.85
C LEU A 543 21.96 -1.38 9.60
N VAL A 544 21.90 -2.38 10.47
CA VAL A 544 23.10 -3.03 11.00
C VAL A 544 23.70 -3.95 9.93
N THR A 545 24.93 -3.68 9.52
CA THR A 545 25.61 -4.41 8.43
C THR A 545 26.53 -5.53 8.94
N SER A 546 26.82 -5.52 10.24
CA SER A 546 27.67 -6.49 10.95
C SER A 546 26.86 -7.60 11.65
N GLN A 547 27.53 -8.68 12.07
CA GLN A 547 26.93 -9.84 12.77
C GLN A 547 25.68 -10.43 12.08
N ASN A 548 25.63 -10.38 10.76
CA ASN A 548 24.53 -10.91 9.94
C ASN A 548 24.73 -12.39 9.50
N ALA A 549 25.74 -13.06 10.07
CA ALA A 549 26.00 -14.49 9.88
C ALA A 549 26.21 -15.18 11.23
N GLU A 550 25.85 -16.46 11.32
CA GLU A 550 26.09 -17.25 12.54
C GLU A 550 27.57 -17.17 12.93
N ALA A 551 27.83 -16.67 14.13
CA ALA A 551 29.16 -16.48 14.67
C ALA A 551 29.23 -16.91 16.13
N SER A 552 30.45 -17.22 16.59
CA SER A 552 30.75 -17.50 17.99
C SER A 552 31.86 -16.56 18.42
N PHE A 553 31.55 -15.70 19.38
CA PHE A 553 32.50 -14.78 19.99
C PHE A 553 32.88 -15.29 21.37
N GLU A 554 34.16 -15.21 21.70
CA GLU A 554 34.62 -15.49 23.06
C GLU A 554 34.40 -14.23 23.92
N ALA A 555 33.94 -14.41 25.16
CA ALA A 555 33.81 -13.30 26.11
C ALA A 555 35.14 -12.57 26.30
N GLY A 556 35.10 -11.24 26.35
CA GLY A 556 36.27 -10.36 26.39
C GLY A 556 36.93 -10.09 25.04
N SER A 557 36.45 -10.71 23.95
CA SER A 557 36.93 -10.37 22.61
C SER A 557 36.36 -9.03 22.13
N VAL A 558 37.16 -8.27 21.38
CA VAL A 558 36.73 -7.01 20.76
C VAL A 558 36.08 -7.31 19.42
N GLN A 559 34.87 -6.81 19.20
CA GLN A 559 34.14 -6.91 17.94
C GLN A 559 33.81 -5.52 17.41
N THR A 560 33.87 -5.35 16.09
CA THR A 560 33.41 -4.12 15.44
C THR A 560 31.96 -4.31 15.00
N ILE A 561 31.09 -3.42 15.48
CA ILE A 561 29.71 -3.28 15.04
C ILE A 561 29.69 -2.20 13.97
N THR A 562 29.28 -2.55 12.76
CA THR A 562 29.08 -1.62 11.65
C THR A 562 27.59 -1.50 11.30
N TRP A 563 27.18 -0.31 10.88
CA TRP A 563 25.85 0.00 10.37
C TRP A 563 25.94 0.96 9.17
N ASP A 564 24.90 1.01 8.37
CA ASP A 564 24.73 1.99 7.30
C ASP A 564 24.09 3.25 7.89
N VAL A 565 24.84 4.37 7.87
CA VAL A 565 24.36 5.66 8.37
C VAL A 565 23.21 6.18 7.52
N ALA A 566 23.20 5.89 6.21
CA ALA A 566 22.09 6.21 5.29
C ALA A 566 21.54 7.65 5.41
N HIS A 567 22.42 8.66 5.53
CA HIS A 567 22.09 10.09 5.70
C HIS A 567 21.23 10.40 6.93
N THR A 568 21.20 9.52 7.93
CA THR A 568 20.43 9.77 9.17
C THR A 568 21.11 10.77 10.09
N ASP A 569 22.41 11.00 9.95
CA ASP A 569 23.24 11.91 10.73
C ASP A 569 23.10 13.39 10.33
N ILE A 570 22.47 13.67 9.18
CA ILE A 570 22.25 15.02 8.66
C ILE A 570 20.76 15.38 8.61
N LEU A 571 20.43 16.66 8.44
CA LEU A 571 19.04 17.09 8.26
C LEU A 571 18.41 16.37 7.05
N PRO A 572 17.10 16.08 7.10
CA PRO A 572 16.15 16.47 8.14
C PRO A 572 16.08 15.51 9.34
N VAL A 573 16.73 14.34 9.30
CA VAL A 573 16.68 13.33 10.38
C VAL A 573 17.56 13.71 11.58
N LYS A 574 18.83 14.05 11.31
CA LYS A 574 19.81 14.61 12.24
C LYS A 574 19.99 13.83 13.54
N ALA A 575 20.17 12.52 13.45
CA ALA A 575 20.54 11.66 14.56
C ALA A 575 22.07 11.65 14.75
N GLU A 576 22.59 12.50 15.64
CA GLU A 576 24.03 12.73 15.80
C GLU A 576 24.75 11.55 16.49
N THR A 577 24.04 10.87 17.41
CA THR A 577 24.59 9.75 18.17
C THR A 577 23.68 8.53 18.20
N VAL A 578 24.31 7.36 18.38
CA VAL A 578 23.66 6.07 18.55
C VAL A 578 24.21 5.36 19.78
N SER A 579 23.38 4.48 20.35
CA SER A 579 23.76 3.54 21.39
C SER A 579 23.65 2.10 20.89
N VAL A 580 24.54 1.23 21.39
CA VAL A 580 24.61 -0.18 21.00
C VAL A 580 24.24 -1.07 22.17
N PHE A 581 23.22 -1.91 21.99
CA PHE A 581 22.71 -2.80 23.02
C PHE A 581 22.86 -4.27 22.63
N LEU A 582 23.11 -5.12 23.62
CA LEU A 582 23.13 -6.57 23.53
C LEU A 582 21.86 -7.17 24.11
N SER A 583 21.27 -8.06 23.33
CA SER A 583 20.25 -9.01 23.75
C SER A 583 20.88 -10.39 23.97
N THR A 584 20.37 -11.13 24.96
CA THR A 584 20.75 -12.53 25.21
C THR A 584 19.60 -13.52 25.04
N ASP A 585 18.44 -13.05 24.58
CA ASP A 585 17.18 -13.80 24.43
C ASP A 585 16.61 -13.73 23.00
N SER A 586 17.49 -13.74 22.00
CA SER A 586 17.19 -13.66 20.56
C SER A 586 16.51 -12.35 20.12
N GLY A 587 16.70 -11.28 20.88
CA GLY A 587 16.27 -9.92 20.56
C GLY A 587 14.95 -9.53 21.21
N MET A 588 14.44 -10.33 22.15
CA MET A 588 13.20 -10.03 22.85
C MET A 588 13.37 -8.90 23.87
N THR A 589 14.55 -8.77 24.46
CA THR A 589 14.92 -7.67 25.36
C THR A 589 16.37 -7.21 25.14
N TYR A 590 16.65 -5.93 25.37
CA TYR A 590 17.98 -5.33 25.21
C TYR A 590 18.49 -4.69 26.51
N PRO A 591 18.73 -5.47 27.58
CA PRO A 591 19.06 -4.92 28.90
C PRO A 591 20.53 -4.53 29.07
N VAL A 592 21.42 -4.94 28.16
CA VAL A 592 22.88 -4.72 28.29
C VAL A 592 23.29 -3.62 27.31
N ALA A 593 23.62 -2.44 27.81
CA ALA A 593 24.30 -1.42 27.00
C ALA A 593 25.76 -1.83 26.80
N LEU A 594 26.23 -1.89 25.56
CA LEU A 594 27.63 -2.12 25.21
C LEU A 594 28.40 -0.82 25.01
N THR A 595 27.71 0.21 24.52
CA THR A 595 28.20 1.59 24.42
C THR A 595 27.00 2.52 24.31
N GLU A 596 27.14 3.76 24.76
CA GLU A 596 26.09 4.77 24.74
C GLU A 596 26.63 6.09 24.19
N ASN A 597 25.79 6.85 23.47
CA ASN A 597 26.12 8.17 22.92
C ASN A 597 27.37 8.18 22.02
N THR A 598 27.60 7.12 21.25
CA THR A 598 28.68 7.10 20.24
C THR A 598 28.20 7.79 18.96
N LEU A 599 29.11 8.34 18.16
CA LEU A 599 28.73 9.02 16.93
C LEU A 599 28.04 8.09 15.95
N ASN A 600 27.07 8.64 15.22
CA ASN A 600 26.41 7.96 14.11
C ASN A 600 27.28 7.99 12.84
N ASP A 601 28.48 7.40 12.91
CA ASP A 601 29.49 7.42 11.83
C ASP A 601 29.67 6.07 11.11
N GLY A 602 28.86 5.07 11.47
CA GLY A 602 28.76 3.78 10.81
C GLY A 602 29.60 2.65 11.42
N SER A 603 30.40 2.91 12.47
CA SER A 603 31.22 1.86 13.08
C SER A 603 31.60 2.12 14.54
N GLN A 604 31.41 1.13 15.41
CA GLN A 604 31.87 1.17 16.80
C GLN A 604 32.54 -0.15 17.21
N ALA A 605 33.68 -0.06 17.91
CA ALA A 605 34.31 -1.22 18.54
C ALA A 605 33.74 -1.44 19.95
N ILE A 606 33.34 -2.67 20.25
CA ILE A 606 32.79 -3.07 21.56
C ILE A 606 33.52 -4.29 22.11
N ILE A 607 33.52 -4.44 23.43
CA ILE A 607 33.97 -5.67 24.11
C ILE A 607 32.76 -6.57 24.31
N ILE A 608 32.89 -7.84 23.96
CA ILE A 608 31.83 -8.82 24.22
C ILE A 608 31.82 -9.13 25.72
N PRO A 609 30.71 -8.86 26.44
CA PRO A 609 30.65 -9.05 27.88
C PRO A 609 30.70 -10.53 28.25
N ASN A 610 31.05 -10.82 29.50
CA ASN A 610 31.12 -12.20 30.01
C ASN A 610 29.74 -12.79 30.33
N ILE A 611 28.86 -12.83 29.32
CA ILE A 611 27.49 -13.33 29.43
C ILE A 611 27.30 -14.43 28.38
N ALA A 612 27.44 -15.68 28.81
CA ALA A 612 27.27 -16.83 27.93
C ALA A 612 25.83 -16.92 27.38
N THR A 613 25.68 -16.92 26.05
CA THR A 613 24.39 -17.10 25.38
C THR A 613 24.58 -17.72 24.01
N SER A 614 23.57 -18.43 23.51
CA SER A 614 23.50 -18.86 22.10
C SER A 614 22.50 -18.04 21.28
N ALA A 615 21.98 -16.96 21.88
CA ALA A 615 20.83 -16.20 21.41
C ALA A 615 21.15 -14.69 21.38
N GLY A 616 22.37 -14.35 20.97
CA GLY A 616 22.86 -12.98 20.89
C GLY A 616 22.21 -12.18 19.75
N ARG A 617 21.75 -10.96 20.05
CA ARG A 617 21.40 -9.92 19.05
C ARG A 617 22.01 -8.58 19.46
N ILE A 618 22.37 -7.77 18.49
CA ILE A 618 22.81 -6.38 18.64
C ILE A 618 21.73 -5.47 18.09
N MET A 619 21.41 -4.40 18.84
CA MET A 619 20.61 -3.28 18.38
C MET A 619 21.48 -2.03 18.35
N VAL A 620 21.43 -1.29 17.24
CA VAL A 620 21.95 0.08 17.15
C VAL A 620 20.75 1.01 17.11
N LYS A 621 20.64 1.90 18.09
CA LYS A 621 19.48 2.78 18.30
C LYS A 621 19.94 4.23 18.31
N ALA A 622 19.23 5.12 17.61
CA ALA A 622 19.47 6.56 17.71
C ALA A 622 19.12 7.09 19.11
N ASP A 623 19.92 8.00 19.65
CA ASP A 623 19.73 8.52 21.01
C ASP A 623 18.72 9.67 21.08
N ASP A 624 18.71 10.50 20.04
CA ASP A 624 17.90 11.70 19.83
C ASP A 624 16.72 11.47 18.87
N ASN A 625 16.49 10.21 18.48
CA ASN A 625 15.42 9.81 17.57
C ASN A 625 14.83 8.44 17.96
N ILE A 626 13.72 8.04 17.34
CA ILE A 626 12.95 6.84 17.68
C ILE A 626 13.29 5.60 16.84
N PHE A 627 14.12 5.75 15.81
CA PHE A 627 14.47 4.67 14.90
C PHE A 627 15.66 3.82 15.40
N PHE A 628 15.73 2.59 14.93
CA PHE A 628 16.81 1.65 15.28
C PHE A 628 16.96 0.56 14.23
N ALA A 629 18.05 -0.20 14.32
CA ALA A 629 18.27 -1.40 13.52
C ALA A 629 18.82 -2.55 14.37
N VAL A 630 18.53 -3.78 13.96
CA VAL A 630 18.94 -5.02 14.62
C VAL A 630 19.64 -5.93 13.62
N ASN A 631 20.68 -6.65 14.07
CA ASN A 631 21.36 -7.63 13.22
C ASN A 631 20.45 -8.83 12.90
N ALA A 632 20.65 -9.45 11.73
CA ALA A 632 19.69 -10.40 11.18
C ALA A 632 19.63 -11.78 11.87
N VAL A 633 20.70 -12.23 12.53
CA VAL A 633 20.85 -13.63 12.98
C VAL A 633 21.44 -13.78 14.39
N ASP A 634 21.23 -14.95 15.00
CA ASP A 634 21.79 -15.26 16.33
C ASP A 634 23.29 -15.47 16.22
N PHE A 635 24.02 -14.87 17.15
CA PHE A 635 25.39 -15.25 17.44
C PHE A 635 25.47 -15.83 18.86
N SER A 636 26.56 -16.54 19.11
CA SER A 636 26.84 -17.12 20.43
C SER A 636 27.99 -16.41 21.11
N ILE A 637 27.89 -16.27 22.42
CA ILE A 637 28.95 -15.82 23.31
C ILE A 637 29.38 -17.03 24.14
N THR A 638 30.63 -17.45 23.99
CA THR A 638 31.22 -18.50 24.82
C THR A 638 31.98 -17.89 25.99
N PRO A 639 31.83 -18.43 27.22
CA PRO A 639 32.57 -17.94 28.38
C PRO A 639 34.08 -18.12 28.18
N SER A 640 34.86 -17.23 28.78
CA SER A 640 36.33 -17.23 28.78
C SER A 640 36.83 -17.44 30.20
N GLU A 641 37.97 -18.11 30.40
CA GLU A 641 38.56 -18.28 31.74
C GLU A 641 38.92 -16.94 32.39
N ILE A 642 39.36 -15.97 31.59
CA ILE A 642 39.71 -14.61 32.00
C ILE A 642 39.08 -13.62 31.02
N VAL A 643 38.45 -12.58 31.54
CA VAL A 643 37.99 -11.41 30.77
C VAL A 643 38.61 -10.14 31.36
N LEU A 644 39.14 -9.28 30.49
CA LEU A 644 39.64 -7.96 30.83
C LEU A 644 38.60 -6.94 30.35
N ASP A 645 37.64 -6.64 31.21
CA ASP A 645 36.47 -5.83 30.88
C ASP A 645 36.79 -4.34 31.05
N PHE A 646 37.19 -3.68 29.97
CA PHE A 646 37.37 -2.24 29.94
C PHE A 646 36.05 -1.57 29.52
N ASP A 647 35.76 -0.39 30.04
CA ASP A 647 34.60 0.39 29.59
C ASP A 647 34.71 0.77 28.10
N GLU A 648 35.93 0.96 27.61
CA GLU A 648 36.26 1.35 26.24
C GLU A 648 37.56 0.70 25.77
N VAL A 649 37.78 0.64 24.46
CA VAL A 649 39.03 0.10 23.87
C VAL A 649 39.86 1.17 23.16
N VAL A 650 39.40 2.42 23.12
CA VAL A 650 40.10 3.55 22.53
C VAL A 650 40.20 4.64 23.60
N PHE A 651 41.40 5.09 23.91
CA PHE A 651 41.64 6.09 24.95
C PHE A 651 42.39 7.29 24.40
N ASP A 652 41.81 8.47 24.58
CA ASP A 652 42.38 9.74 24.16
C ASP A 652 43.23 10.35 25.28
N ILE A 653 44.44 10.78 24.93
CA ILE A 653 45.41 11.31 25.90
C ILE A 653 45.98 12.64 25.42
N CYS A 654 45.85 13.64 26.27
CA CYS A 654 46.43 14.96 26.02
C CYS A 654 47.80 15.14 26.64
N LYS A 655 48.80 15.41 25.82
CA LYS A 655 50.14 15.77 26.32
C LYS A 655 50.08 17.04 27.18
N PRO A 656 50.80 17.10 28.31
CA PRO A 656 51.72 16.10 28.87
C PRO A 656 51.06 15.15 29.90
N ASN A 657 49.73 15.09 29.98
CA ASN A 657 49.02 14.35 31.02
C ASN A 657 49.18 12.84 30.84
N ASN A 658 49.37 12.13 31.95
CA ASN A 658 49.36 10.68 31.99
C ASN A 658 47.91 10.18 31.97
N LEU A 659 47.70 8.92 31.57
CA LEU A 659 46.38 8.28 31.49
C LEU A 659 46.24 7.24 32.59
N SER A 660 45.09 7.22 33.26
CA SER A 660 44.71 6.17 34.21
C SER A 660 43.38 5.58 33.78
N VAL A 661 43.37 4.30 33.42
CA VAL A 661 42.17 3.57 32.98
C VAL A 661 41.91 2.40 33.91
N ASN A 662 40.65 2.03 34.07
CA ASN A 662 40.28 0.86 34.85
C ASN A 662 39.78 -0.24 33.91
N PHE A 663 39.98 -1.48 34.32
CA PHE A 663 39.24 -2.62 33.81
C PHE A 663 38.85 -3.52 34.97
N THR A 664 37.78 -4.28 34.80
CA THR A 664 37.38 -5.32 35.74
C THR A 664 37.99 -6.64 35.29
N TYR A 665 38.79 -7.26 36.15
CA TYR A 665 39.26 -8.63 35.96
C TYR A 665 38.15 -9.59 36.38
N GLU A 666 37.60 -10.31 35.40
CA GLU A 666 36.57 -11.32 35.61
C GLU A 666 37.10 -12.71 35.27
N THR A 667 36.57 -13.71 35.97
CA THR A 667 36.93 -15.12 35.78
C THR A 667 35.69 -15.99 35.68
N ASP A 668 35.67 -16.95 34.76
CA ASP A 668 34.61 -17.94 34.63
C ASP A 668 35.19 -19.36 34.54
N LEU A 669 34.36 -20.37 34.26
CA LEU A 669 34.74 -21.78 34.12
C LEU A 669 35.40 -22.39 35.36
N GLY A 670 35.17 -21.78 36.53
CA GLY A 670 35.78 -22.18 37.81
C GLY A 670 37.28 -21.86 37.91
N PHE A 671 37.78 -20.95 37.07
CA PHE A 671 39.14 -20.47 37.09
C PHE A 671 39.46 -19.75 38.42
N ASN A 672 40.64 -20.03 38.99
CA ASN A 672 41.05 -19.48 40.30
C ASN A 672 42.57 -19.31 40.44
N GLU A 673 43.30 -19.33 39.33
CA GLU A 673 44.75 -19.15 39.32
C GLU A 673 45.08 -17.65 39.42
N GLU A 674 46.27 -17.34 39.96
CA GLU A 674 46.77 -15.96 40.01
C GLU A 674 47.20 -15.53 38.61
N SER A 675 46.60 -14.44 38.12
CA SER A 675 46.92 -13.82 36.84
C SER A 675 47.74 -12.56 37.07
N THR A 676 48.94 -12.50 36.49
CA THR A 676 49.80 -11.31 36.49
C THR A 676 49.52 -10.44 35.27
N PHE A 677 49.43 -9.12 35.46
CA PHE A 677 49.16 -8.18 34.37
C PHE A 677 50.44 -7.64 33.74
N SER A 678 50.44 -7.48 32.42
CA SER A 678 51.56 -6.90 31.66
C SER A 678 51.07 -6.24 30.37
N VAL A 679 51.95 -5.49 29.71
CA VAL A 679 51.67 -4.88 28.39
C VAL A 679 52.72 -5.27 27.36
N LEU A 680 52.29 -5.41 26.10
CA LEU A 680 53.13 -5.51 24.91
C LEU A 680 52.87 -4.32 23.98
N ASP A 681 53.81 -4.08 23.07
CA ASP A 681 53.76 -3.03 22.04
C ASP A 681 53.62 -1.59 22.58
N LEU A 682 54.13 -1.36 23.80
CA LEU A 682 54.14 -0.04 24.43
C LEU A 682 55.07 0.92 23.65
N PRO A 683 54.61 2.12 23.26
CA PRO A 683 55.45 3.08 22.54
C PRO A 683 56.64 3.53 23.38
N ILE A 684 57.76 3.81 22.70
CA ILE A 684 59.01 4.22 23.34
C ILE A 684 58.77 5.52 24.11
N GLY A 685 59.03 5.51 25.43
CA GLY A 685 58.85 6.67 26.30
C GLY A 685 57.73 6.51 27.33
N LEU A 686 56.77 5.60 27.10
CA LEU A 686 55.77 5.24 28.10
C LEU A 686 56.27 4.17 29.07
N THR A 687 55.78 4.24 30.30
CA THR A 687 55.85 3.19 31.31
C THR A 687 54.45 2.86 31.82
N VAL A 688 54.18 1.59 32.12
CA VAL A 688 52.89 1.13 32.63
C VAL A 688 53.04 0.51 34.01
N ALA A 689 52.12 0.86 34.91
CA ALA A 689 51.95 0.20 36.20
C ALA A 689 50.51 -0.29 36.36
N PHE A 690 50.34 -1.45 37.01
CA PHE A 690 49.04 -2.04 37.33
C PHE A 690 48.83 -2.04 38.84
N THR A 691 47.64 -1.60 39.27
CA THR A 691 47.24 -1.59 40.67
C THR A 691 45.87 -2.26 40.84
N PRO A 692 45.80 -3.50 41.39
CA PRO A 692 46.92 -4.37 41.76
C PRO A 692 47.66 -4.96 40.55
N ALA A 693 48.92 -5.38 40.73
CA ALA A 693 49.73 -5.96 39.64
C ALA A 693 49.34 -7.40 39.24
N PHE A 694 48.49 -8.03 40.04
CA PHE A 694 47.95 -9.37 39.81
C PHE A 694 46.57 -9.47 40.45
N ALA A 695 45.76 -10.42 39.97
CA ALA A 695 44.47 -10.77 40.56
C ALA A 695 44.24 -12.28 40.49
N ASN A 696 43.50 -12.81 41.46
CA ASN A 696 43.10 -14.22 41.51
C ASN A 696 41.64 -14.40 41.98
N ALA A 697 40.97 -13.29 42.28
CA ALA A 697 39.58 -13.24 42.67
C ALA A 697 38.77 -12.61 41.54
N ASP A 698 37.62 -13.20 41.25
CA ASP A 698 36.65 -12.67 40.29
C ASP A 698 36.20 -11.24 40.67
N ASN A 699 35.82 -10.46 39.66
CA ASN A 699 35.34 -9.08 39.77
C ASN A 699 36.31 -8.15 40.54
N THR A 700 37.61 -8.27 40.22
CA THR A 700 38.66 -7.40 40.79
C THR A 700 38.86 -6.19 39.90
N LEU A 701 38.61 -4.98 40.41
CA LEU A 701 38.95 -3.74 39.71
C LEU A 701 40.47 -3.56 39.64
N VAL A 702 41.00 -3.33 38.44
CA VAL A 702 42.43 -3.11 38.18
C VAL A 702 42.61 -1.77 37.48
N THR A 703 43.47 -0.92 38.03
CA THR A 703 43.87 0.35 37.42
C THR A 703 45.17 0.19 36.64
N VAL A 704 45.19 0.66 35.40
CA VAL A 704 46.37 0.75 34.53
C VAL A 704 46.79 2.21 34.41
N GLU A 705 47.98 2.53 34.91
CA GLU A 705 48.57 3.87 34.83
C GLU A 705 49.61 3.91 33.70
N PHE A 706 49.35 4.73 32.68
CA PHE A 706 50.26 5.01 31.58
C PHE A 706 51.00 6.34 31.86
N ASP A 707 52.25 6.24 32.28
CA ASP A 707 53.12 7.38 32.60
C ASP A 707 54.11 7.70 31.48
N GLY A 708 54.50 8.97 31.33
CA GLY A 708 55.58 9.39 30.43
C GLY A 708 55.10 9.93 29.08
N VAL A 709 53.78 10.15 28.93
CA VAL A 709 53.10 10.61 27.70
C VAL A 709 53.76 11.86 27.10
N SER A 710 54.26 12.76 27.94
CA SER A 710 54.98 13.99 27.51
C SER A 710 56.12 13.77 26.50
N THR A 711 56.72 12.57 26.46
CA THR A 711 57.86 12.23 25.59
C THR A 711 57.49 11.45 24.33
N VAL A 712 56.22 11.05 24.19
CA VAL A 712 55.73 10.28 23.04
C VAL A 712 55.15 11.21 21.99
N ASP A 713 55.42 10.93 20.71
CA ASP A 713 54.90 11.74 19.60
C ASP A 713 53.38 11.53 19.46
N PRO A 714 52.61 12.55 19.05
CA PRO A 714 51.19 12.38 18.76
C PRO A 714 50.94 11.28 17.72
N GLY A 715 49.87 10.51 17.89
CA GLY A 715 49.54 9.38 17.02
C GLY A 715 48.66 8.33 17.69
N VAL A 716 48.33 7.29 16.92
CA VAL A 716 47.51 6.15 17.36
C VAL A 716 48.41 4.95 17.62
N TYR A 717 48.38 4.41 18.84
CA TYR A 717 49.24 3.34 19.29
C TYR A 717 48.41 2.15 19.81
N PRO A 718 48.42 0.99 19.13
CA PRO A 718 47.81 -0.22 19.67
C PRO A 718 48.70 -0.80 20.78
N VAL A 719 48.14 -0.95 21.98
CA VAL A 719 48.80 -1.55 23.14
C VAL A 719 48.05 -2.82 23.54
N ARG A 720 48.78 -3.93 23.67
CA ARG A 720 48.19 -5.19 24.12
C ARG A 720 48.36 -5.33 25.62
N VAL A 721 47.25 -5.44 26.35
CA VAL A 721 47.19 -5.72 27.78
C VAL A 721 46.99 -7.22 27.98
N LEU A 722 47.84 -7.86 28.77
CA LEU A 722 47.86 -9.31 28.98
C LEU A 722 47.56 -9.63 30.44
N ALA A 723 46.76 -10.67 30.66
CA ALA A 723 46.67 -11.41 31.91
C ALA A 723 47.27 -12.79 31.72
N THR A 724 48.37 -13.06 32.43
CA THR A 724 49.12 -14.32 32.33
C THR A 724 49.00 -15.09 33.64
N ALA A 725 48.37 -16.27 33.57
CA ALA A 725 48.39 -17.28 34.62
C ALA A 725 49.24 -18.48 34.21
N ASP A 726 49.33 -19.50 35.06
CA ASP A 726 50.13 -20.70 34.79
C ASP A 726 49.57 -21.53 33.63
N THR A 727 48.24 -21.57 33.47
CA THR A 727 47.57 -22.41 32.47
C THR A 727 47.06 -21.66 31.24
N VAL A 728 46.81 -20.35 31.37
CA VAL A 728 46.19 -19.55 30.31
C VAL A 728 46.80 -18.14 30.26
N THR A 729 46.89 -17.61 29.05
CA THR A 729 47.20 -16.19 28.81
C THR A 729 46.08 -15.62 27.95
N LYS A 730 45.47 -14.52 28.41
CA LYS A 730 44.49 -13.76 27.65
C LYS A 730 45.05 -12.36 27.38
N GLU A 731 44.72 -11.82 26.22
CA GLU A 731 45.14 -10.48 25.81
C GLU A 731 43.97 -9.70 25.22
N ILE A 732 43.98 -8.38 25.44
CA ILE A 732 43.11 -7.43 24.78
C ILE A 732 43.95 -6.30 24.19
N THR A 733 43.58 -5.82 23.00
CA THR A 733 44.26 -4.68 22.37
C THR A 733 43.45 -3.42 22.64
N VAL A 734 44.06 -2.44 23.31
CA VAL A 734 43.52 -1.09 23.47
C VAL A 734 44.28 -0.12 22.57
N GLN A 735 43.62 0.90 22.04
CA GLN A 735 44.24 1.95 21.24
C GLN A 735 44.45 3.20 22.09
N LEU A 736 45.68 3.67 22.20
CA LEU A 736 45.99 4.97 22.81
C LEU A 736 46.13 6.00 21.69
N ARG A 737 45.26 7.00 21.65
CA ARG A 737 45.38 8.14 20.74
C ARG A 737 45.97 9.30 21.52
N ILE A 738 47.23 9.63 21.22
CA ILE A 738 47.96 10.70 21.90
C ILE A 738 47.88 11.96 21.04
N TYR A 739 47.41 13.03 21.65
CA TYR A 739 47.23 14.35 21.04
C TYR A 739 48.08 15.41 21.76
N ASP A 740 48.33 16.53 21.08
CA ASP A 740 48.90 17.74 21.69
C ASP A 740 48.07 18.98 21.33
N ASP A 741 48.48 20.14 21.87
CA ASP A 741 47.85 21.44 21.63
C ASP A 741 48.43 22.17 20.40
N ASN A 742 49.21 21.48 19.56
CA ASN A 742 49.84 22.06 18.38
C ASN A 742 49.14 21.60 17.10
N PHE A 743 48.26 22.45 16.59
CA PHE A 743 47.45 22.18 15.40
C PHE A 743 48.15 22.63 14.12
N ASP A 744 48.09 21.78 13.08
CA ASP A 744 48.43 22.18 11.72
C ASP A 744 47.36 23.13 11.14
N GLU A 745 47.76 23.96 10.16
CA GLU A 745 46.82 24.84 9.46
C GLU A 745 45.83 24.00 8.64
N ILE A 746 44.53 24.30 8.78
CA ILE A 746 43.46 23.58 8.08
C ILE A 746 43.34 24.06 6.63
N ASN A 747 43.49 23.11 5.70
CA ASN A 747 43.25 23.33 4.28
C ASN A 747 41.78 23.07 3.92
N LEU A 748 41.08 24.10 3.47
CA LEU A 748 39.71 23.99 2.97
C LEU A 748 39.72 23.37 1.56
N ILE A 749 38.81 22.41 1.30
CA ILE A 749 38.76 21.62 0.06
C ILE A 749 37.59 22.05 -0.82
N SER A 750 36.37 22.00 -0.30
CA SER A 750 35.14 22.31 -1.05
C SER A 750 34.16 23.08 -0.17
N PRO A 751 33.40 24.05 -0.70
CA PRO A 751 33.57 24.66 -2.03
C PRO A 751 34.92 25.38 -2.12
N THR A 752 35.53 25.41 -3.31
CA THR A 752 36.80 26.12 -3.54
C THR A 752 36.62 27.63 -3.37
N ASP A 753 37.67 28.38 -3.06
CA ASP A 753 37.53 29.83 -2.88
C ASP A 753 36.99 30.54 -4.15
N ASN A 754 36.00 31.41 -3.95
CA ASN A 754 35.19 32.09 -4.96
C ASN A 754 34.34 31.14 -5.84
N PHE A 755 33.88 30.02 -5.27
CA PHE A 755 32.95 29.14 -5.97
C PHE A 755 31.60 29.84 -6.18
N GLU A 756 31.05 29.73 -7.38
CA GLU A 756 29.74 30.32 -7.73
C GLU A 756 28.69 29.22 -7.88
N ASN A 757 27.42 29.55 -7.60
CA ASN A 757 26.27 28.66 -7.72
C ASN A 757 26.35 27.41 -6.84
N ALA A 758 26.78 27.56 -5.59
CA ALA A 758 26.65 26.51 -4.58
C ALA A 758 25.17 26.32 -4.20
N SER A 759 24.72 25.08 -3.99
CA SER A 759 23.45 24.87 -3.29
C SER A 759 23.51 25.45 -1.86
N THR A 760 22.36 25.74 -1.27
CA THR A 760 22.27 26.20 0.14
C THR A 760 22.66 25.10 1.14
N ASP A 761 22.61 23.84 0.74
CA ASP A 761 23.07 22.67 1.50
C ASP A 761 24.51 22.23 1.17
N VAL A 762 25.29 23.10 0.49
CA VAL A 762 26.63 22.78 -0.01
C VAL A 762 27.51 22.15 1.06
N LEU A 763 28.00 20.94 0.80
CA LEU A 763 28.89 20.24 1.72
C LEU A 763 30.26 20.96 1.79
N LEU A 764 30.50 21.62 2.92
CA LEU A 764 31.81 22.18 3.25
C LEU A 764 32.72 21.03 3.66
N THR A 765 33.91 20.92 3.09
CA THR A 765 34.88 19.86 3.40
C THR A 765 36.29 20.43 3.52
N TRP A 766 37.07 19.87 4.44
CA TRP A 766 38.46 20.27 4.70
C TRP A 766 39.35 19.06 4.94
N GLU A 767 40.66 19.27 4.96
CA GLU A 767 41.62 18.21 5.23
C GLU A 767 41.53 17.73 6.68
N ALA A 768 41.32 16.42 6.87
CA ALA A 768 41.35 15.80 8.19
C ALA A 768 42.80 15.58 8.65
N SER A 769 43.09 15.85 9.94
CA SER A 769 44.36 15.49 10.57
C SER A 769 44.12 14.53 11.74
N VAL A 770 45.04 13.56 11.90
CA VAL A 770 44.96 12.50 12.92
C VAL A 770 44.94 13.01 14.37
N GLY A 771 45.22 14.29 14.60
CA GLY A 771 45.21 14.94 15.92
C GLY A 771 43.96 15.77 16.23
N ASN A 772 43.03 15.93 15.29
CA ASN A 772 41.83 16.74 15.46
C ASN A 772 40.63 15.81 15.70
N THR A 773 39.93 15.99 16.82
CA THR A 773 38.73 15.20 17.13
C THR A 773 37.45 15.95 16.79
N ARG A 774 37.50 17.30 16.74
CA ARG A 774 36.38 18.18 16.42
C ARG A 774 36.85 19.39 15.61
N TYR A 775 35.91 20.11 15.03
CA TYR A 775 36.16 21.31 14.24
C TYR A 775 35.05 22.33 14.48
N ASP A 776 35.43 23.56 14.81
CA ASP A 776 34.51 24.70 14.78
C ASP A 776 34.44 25.23 13.36
N VAL A 777 33.26 25.18 12.77
CA VAL A 777 32.94 25.78 11.48
C VAL A 777 32.20 27.08 11.72
N GLN A 778 32.56 28.12 10.97
CA GLN A 778 31.85 29.39 10.93
C GLN A 778 31.54 29.76 9.50
N ILE A 779 30.33 30.26 9.28
CA ILE A 779 29.86 30.84 8.03
C ILE A 779 29.35 32.25 8.33
N ALA A 780 29.75 33.23 7.52
CA ALA A 780 29.41 34.64 7.67
C ALA A 780 28.99 35.24 6.33
N ASP A 781 28.18 36.31 6.36
CA ASP A 781 27.83 37.10 5.17
C ASP A 781 28.92 38.13 4.80
N ASP A 782 29.97 38.23 5.63
CA ASP A 782 31.07 39.17 5.48
C ASP A 782 32.44 38.51 5.74
N ASN A 783 33.45 38.89 4.95
CA ASN A 783 34.81 38.32 5.04
C ASN A 783 35.53 38.62 6.37
N THR A 784 35.01 39.53 7.20
CA THR A 784 35.57 39.84 8.52
C THR A 784 34.90 39.07 9.65
N PHE A 785 33.87 38.26 9.36
CA PHE A 785 33.10 37.46 10.32
C PHE A 785 32.52 38.30 11.47
N ASN A 786 31.99 39.49 11.15
CA ASN A 786 31.26 40.32 12.11
C ASN A 786 29.82 39.83 12.28
N THR A 787 29.21 39.33 11.20
CA THR A 787 27.87 38.75 11.19
C THR A 787 27.99 37.26 10.88
N ILE A 788 27.97 36.44 11.93
CA ILE A 788 27.93 34.99 11.77
C ILE A 788 26.50 34.59 11.37
N VAL A 789 26.39 33.90 10.25
CA VAL A 789 25.14 33.32 9.73
C VAL A 789 24.89 31.99 10.42
N GLU A 790 25.93 31.15 10.44
CA GLU A 790 25.87 29.81 11.04
C GLU A 790 27.21 29.45 11.65
N SER A 791 27.18 28.72 12.76
CA SER A 791 28.38 28.14 13.37
C SER A 791 28.03 26.86 14.08
N SER A 792 28.89 25.86 13.93
CA SER A 792 28.71 24.55 14.55
C SER A 792 30.07 23.94 14.90
N THR A 793 30.08 23.06 15.89
CA THR A 793 31.23 22.20 16.20
C THR A 793 30.91 20.80 15.69
N VAL A 794 31.70 20.27 14.75
CA VAL A 794 31.49 18.95 14.14
C VAL A 794 32.64 18.00 14.44
N ASN A 795 32.37 16.70 14.49
CA ASN A 795 33.39 15.68 14.80
C ASN A 795 34.11 15.14 13.54
N GLY A 796 33.57 15.43 12.36
CA GLY A 796 34.13 15.06 11.05
C GLY A 796 34.83 16.21 10.34
N ASN A 797 35.37 15.95 9.15
CA ASN A 797 36.00 16.96 8.31
C ASN A 797 35.05 17.57 7.26
N SER A 798 33.76 17.55 7.56
CA SER A 798 32.71 18.07 6.70
C SER A 798 31.56 18.70 7.48
N PHE A 799 30.86 19.64 6.87
CA PHE A 799 29.67 20.28 7.42
C PHE A 799 28.73 20.72 6.30
N SER A 800 27.45 20.38 6.40
CA SER A 800 26.40 20.90 5.51
C SER A 800 25.66 22.05 6.20
N PRO A 801 25.73 23.27 5.67
CA PRO A 801 25.00 24.43 6.19
C PRO A 801 23.49 24.27 6.06
N THR A 802 22.73 24.99 6.89
CA THR A 802 21.27 24.90 6.96
C THR A 802 20.58 26.26 6.98
N LEU A 803 21.34 27.33 7.24
CA LEU A 803 20.83 28.69 7.38
C LEU A 803 21.21 29.60 6.20
N LEU A 804 21.67 29.03 5.08
CA LEU A 804 22.07 29.82 3.92
C LEU A 804 20.84 30.25 3.13
N GLU A 805 20.75 31.55 2.86
CA GLU A 805 19.84 32.10 1.87
C GLU A 805 20.40 31.95 0.45
N ASN A 806 19.50 31.78 -0.52
CA ASN A 806 19.82 31.76 -1.95
C ASN A 806 20.39 33.11 -2.44
N ASN A 807 21.10 33.08 -3.57
CA ASN A 807 21.65 34.26 -4.25
C ASN A 807 22.45 35.19 -3.32
N SER A 808 23.24 34.61 -2.41
CA SER A 808 24.00 35.34 -1.40
C SER A 808 25.46 34.87 -1.38
N THR A 809 26.38 35.77 -1.01
CA THR A 809 27.81 35.42 -0.87
C THR A 809 28.12 35.14 0.59
N TYR A 810 28.73 34.00 0.86
CA TYR A 810 29.17 33.59 2.19
C TYR A 810 30.67 33.38 2.25
N PHE A 811 31.20 33.55 3.46
CA PHE A 811 32.59 33.28 3.81
C PHE A 811 32.59 32.23 4.90
N TRP A 812 33.42 31.19 4.74
CA TRP A 812 33.51 30.13 5.72
C TRP A 812 34.95 29.84 6.11
N ARG A 813 35.14 29.42 7.36
CA ARG A 813 36.43 29.07 7.93
C ARG A 813 36.27 27.99 8.99
N VAL A 814 37.33 27.22 9.19
CA VAL A 814 37.32 26.08 10.10
C VAL A 814 38.48 26.19 11.08
N LYS A 815 38.21 25.89 12.36
CA LYS A 815 39.21 25.82 13.43
C LYS A 815 39.25 24.40 13.98
N PRO A 816 40.41 23.72 14.03
CA PRO A 816 40.50 22.38 14.60
C PRO A 816 40.44 22.43 16.13
N ILE A 817 39.87 21.38 16.71
CA ILE A 817 39.71 21.18 18.14
C ILE A 817 40.08 19.74 18.47
N ASN A 818 40.76 19.54 19.60
CA ASN A 818 40.86 18.24 20.23
C ASN A 818 40.65 18.39 21.74
N ASP A 819 40.82 17.31 22.50
CA ASP A 819 40.61 17.37 23.95
C ASP A 819 41.71 18.15 24.69
N CYS A 820 42.78 18.55 23.99
CA CYS A 820 43.95 19.22 24.55
C CYS A 820 43.90 20.74 24.33
N GLY A 821 43.12 21.19 23.36
CA GLY A 821 42.92 22.61 23.08
C GLY A 821 42.19 22.86 21.77
N GLU A 822 42.25 24.12 21.34
CA GLU A 822 41.71 24.58 20.06
C GLU A 822 42.82 25.27 19.27
N GLY A 823 42.83 25.05 17.96
CA GLY A 823 43.74 25.71 17.03
C GLY A 823 43.28 27.12 16.67
N VAL A 824 43.73 27.59 15.51
CA VAL A 824 43.29 28.85 14.93
C VAL A 824 42.38 28.59 13.72
N PHE A 825 41.48 29.52 13.43
CA PHE A 825 40.69 29.44 12.19
C PHE A 825 41.61 29.51 10.96
N SER A 826 41.27 28.71 9.95
CA SER A 826 41.86 28.77 8.61
C SER A 826 41.70 30.14 7.97
N ALA A 827 42.46 30.39 6.90
CA ALA A 827 42.11 31.45 5.96
C ALA A 827 40.68 31.17 5.41
N PRO A 828 39.79 32.18 5.34
CA PRO A 828 38.43 31.95 4.91
C PRO A 828 38.36 31.74 3.40
N TYR A 829 37.49 30.82 2.97
CA TYR A 829 37.08 30.70 1.58
C TYR A 829 35.72 31.36 1.39
N SER A 830 35.48 31.86 0.18
CA SER A 830 34.19 32.44 -0.20
C SER A 830 33.46 31.55 -1.20
N PHE A 831 32.13 31.58 -1.17
CA PHE A 831 31.29 31.02 -2.22
C PHE A 831 29.98 31.81 -2.32
N SER A 832 29.31 31.75 -3.48
CA SER A 832 27.95 32.28 -3.64
C SER A 832 26.93 31.17 -3.82
N THR A 833 25.80 31.27 -3.13
CA THR A 833 24.69 30.35 -3.31
C THR A 833 23.96 30.59 -4.63
N VAL A 834 23.41 29.53 -5.19
CA VAL A 834 22.66 29.52 -6.43
C VAL A 834 21.39 30.36 -6.29
N GLN A 835 20.99 31.00 -7.39
CA GLN A 835 19.71 31.69 -7.46
C GLN A 835 18.61 30.68 -7.74
N PHE A 836 17.53 30.71 -6.95
CA PHE A 836 16.32 29.97 -7.28
C PHE A 836 15.49 30.80 -8.24
N ASN A 837 15.11 30.18 -9.36
CA ASN A 837 14.14 30.77 -10.27
C ASN A 837 12.98 29.80 -10.42
N CYS A 838 11.77 30.34 -10.34
CA CYS A 838 10.55 29.57 -10.48
C CYS A 838 9.93 29.84 -11.85
N ALA A 839 9.51 28.77 -12.52
CA ALA A 839 8.73 28.85 -13.75
C ALA A 839 7.42 28.09 -13.58
N THR A 840 6.36 28.68 -14.10
CA THR A 840 5.04 28.06 -14.16
C THR A 840 4.79 27.54 -15.57
N LYS A 841 4.48 26.26 -15.70
CA LYS A 841 4.07 25.62 -16.96
C LYS A 841 2.67 25.04 -16.80
N SER A 842 1.82 25.25 -17.79
CA SER A 842 0.47 24.69 -17.83
C SER A 842 0.40 23.57 -18.86
N ALA A 843 -0.27 22.47 -18.50
CA ALA A 843 -0.53 21.39 -19.45
C ALA A 843 -1.45 21.85 -20.59
N THR A 844 -1.27 21.27 -21.78
CA THR A 844 -2.10 21.53 -22.96
C THR A 844 -3.15 20.42 -23.17
N GLY A 845 -4.14 20.65 -24.03
CA GLY A 845 -5.15 19.62 -24.36
C GLY A 845 -6.31 19.47 -23.35
N MET A 846 -6.61 20.54 -22.62
CA MET A 846 -7.61 20.56 -21.54
C MET A 846 -8.94 21.19 -22.01
N PRO A 847 -10.10 20.81 -21.43
CA PRO A 847 -10.26 19.82 -20.36
C PRO A 847 -10.18 18.36 -20.86
N ILE A 848 -9.64 17.46 -20.03
CA ILE A 848 -9.64 16.01 -20.28
C ILE A 848 -10.82 15.38 -19.55
N ALA A 849 -11.67 14.66 -20.28
CA ALA A 849 -12.85 14.02 -19.70
C ALA A 849 -12.46 12.77 -18.88
N ILE A 850 -13.01 12.67 -17.66
CA ILE A 850 -12.98 11.47 -16.83
C ILE A 850 -14.29 10.73 -17.12
N SER A 851 -14.18 9.54 -17.72
CA SER A 851 -15.33 8.76 -18.23
C SER A 851 -16.23 8.29 -17.09
N SER A 852 -17.54 8.51 -17.20
CA SER A 852 -18.51 8.02 -16.21
C SER A 852 -18.78 6.50 -16.27
N SER A 853 -17.88 5.74 -16.86
CA SER A 853 -18.05 4.33 -17.19
C SER A 853 -16.72 3.61 -17.06
N GLY A 854 -16.73 2.48 -16.33
CA GLY A 854 -15.52 1.74 -15.97
C GLY A 854 -14.79 2.41 -14.81
N THR A 855 -13.50 2.13 -14.69
CA THR A 855 -12.57 2.79 -13.73
C THR A 855 -11.47 3.47 -14.54
N PRO A 856 -11.74 4.65 -15.14
CA PRO A 856 -10.83 5.25 -16.11
C PRO A 856 -9.56 5.77 -15.45
N VAL A 857 -8.47 5.74 -16.22
CA VAL A 857 -7.21 6.41 -15.88
C VAL A 857 -6.93 7.43 -16.96
N ILE A 858 -6.76 8.69 -16.58
CA ILE A 858 -6.34 9.75 -17.48
C ILE A 858 -4.97 10.27 -17.08
N THR A 859 -4.21 10.74 -18.06
CA THR A 859 -2.88 11.32 -17.86
C THR A 859 -2.81 12.68 -18.53
N SER A 860 -2.18 13.65 -17.86
CA SER A 860 -1.81 14.94 -18.43
C SER A 860 -0.32 15.18 -18.18
N LYS A 861 0.34 15.97 -19.04
CA LYS A 861 1.79 16.17 -18.94
C LYS A 861 2.22 17.61 -19.10
N VAL A 862 3.29 17.94 -18.39
CA VAL A 862 4.09 19.17 -18.52
C VAL A 862 5.50 18.75 -18.91
N VAL A 863 6.15 19.48 -19.81
CA VAL A 863 7.50 19.18 -20.27
C VAL A 863 8.41 20.35 -20.00
N PHE A 864 9.57 20.07 -19.39
CA PHE A 864 10.69 21.00 -19.29
C PHE A 864 11.83 20.51 -20.18
N PHE A 865 12.56 21.45 -20.76
CA PHE A 865 13.67 21.18 -21.68
C PHE A 865 15.04 21.53 -21.08
N GLU A 866 15.02 22.12 -19.89
CA GLU A 866 16.16 22.48 -19.08
C GLU A 866 16.55 21.32 -18.15
N ASP A 867 17.86 21.12 -17.99
CA ASP A 867 18.43 20.13 -17.08
C ASP A 867 18.99 20.84 -15.85
N LEU A 868 18.08 21.21 -14.94
CA LEU A 868 18.38 21.93 -13.71
C LEU A 868 17.84 21.14 -12.51
N PRO A 869 18.54 21.13 -11.35
CA PRO A 869 18.04 20.52 -10.13
C PRO A 869 16.76 21.20 -9.64
N VAL A 870 15.76 20.41 -9.29
CA VAL A 870 14.51 20.87 -8.67
C VAL A 870 14.79 21.31 -7.24
N ALA A 871 14.32 22.51 -6.89
CA ALA A 871 14.40 23.05 -5.53
C ALA A 871 13.05 23.01 -4.80
N ASP A 872 11.96 23.20 -5.54
CA ASP A 872 10.58 23.14 -5.01
C ASP A 872 9.58 22.87 -6.15
N ILE A 873 8.48 22.18 -5.83
CA ILE A 873 7.39 21.85 -6.76
C ILE A 873 6.07 22.19 -6.11
N ASN A 874 5.26 23.00 -6.80
CA ASN A 874 3.88 23.30 -6.45
C ASN A 874 2.93 22.85 -7.57
N VAL A 875 1.87 22.13 -7.20
CA VAL A 875 0.94 21.52 -8.17
C VAL A 875 -0.43 22.16 -8.06
N GLN A 876 -0.81 22.98 -9.04
CA GLN A 876 -2.14 23.57 -9.10
C GLN A 876 -3.08 22.74 -9.99
N LEU A 877 -4.18 22.27 -9.39
CA LEU A 877 -5.17 21.41 -10.02
C LEU A 877 -6.57 22.01 -9.94
N ASN A 878 -7.29 21.90 -11.06
CA ASN A 878 -8.73 22.07 -11.11
C ASN A 878 -9.35 20.82 -11.75
N ILE A 879 -10.03 20.00 -10.94
CA ILE A 879 -10.71 18.78 -11.35
C ILE A 879 -12.19 18.94 -10.98
N GLU A 880 -13.09 18.83 -11.95
CA GLU A 880 -14.50 18.60 -11.67
C GLU A 880 -14.73 17.09 -11.52
N HIS A 881 -15.34 16.66 -10.42
CA HIS A 881 -15.71 15.25 -10.21
C HIS A 881 -16.89 15.14 -9.26
N THR A 882 -17.69 14.08 -9.41
CA THR A 882 -18.92 13.91 -8.61
C THR A 882 -18.62 13.42 -7.21
N PHE A 883 -17.60 12.57 -7.03
CA PHE A 883 -17.15 12.12 -5.71
C PHE A 883 -15.62 12.09 -5.63
N LEU A 884 -15.03 12.74 -4.63
CA LEU A 884 -13.58 12.71 -4.44
C LEU A 884 -13.07 11.39 -3.83
N ALA A 885 -13.96 10.61 -3.18
CA ALA A 885 -13.64 9.28 -2.68
C ALA A 885 -13.20 8.29 -3.76
N ASP A 886 -13.49 8.58 -5.03
CA ASP A 886 -13.15 7.70 -6.15
C ASP A 886 -11.79 8.00 -6.76
N LEU A 887 -11.26 9.22 -6.50
CA LEU A 887 -10.08 9.72 -7.18
C LEU A 887 -8.78 9.37 -6.45
N VAL A 888 -7.81 8.91 -7.22
CA VAL A 888 -6.39 8.88 -6.85
C VAL A 888 -5.63 9.75 -7.83
N VAL A 889 -4.98 10.80 -7.32
CA VAL A 889 -4.24 11.78 -8.12
C VAL A 889 -2.77 11.73 -7.72
N SER A 890 -1.88 11.50 -8.68
CA SER A 890 -0.44 11.41 -8.44
C SER A 890 0.35 12.16 -9.49
N LEU A 891 1.48 12.72 -9.08
CA LEU A 891 2.48 13.34 -9.95
C LEU A 891 3.71 12.43 -10.01
N THR A 892 4.20 12.18 -11.21
CA THR A 892 5.43 11.42 -11.45
C THR A 892 6.46 12.29 -12.15
N SER A 893 7.67 12.37 -11.60
CA SER A 893 8.79 13.09 -12.18
C SER A 893 9.44 12.30 -13.33
N PRO A 894 10.27 12.94 -14.17
CA PRO A 894 11.04 12.25 -15.21
C PRO A 894 11.99 11.16 -14.68
N ALA A 895 12.44 11.26 -13.42
CA ALA A 895 13.27 10.25 -12.77
C ALA A 895 12.48 9.00 -12.32
N GLY A 896 11.14 9.09 -12.30
CA GLY A 896 10.24 8.00 -11.91
C GLY A 896 9.75 8.05 -10.47
N THR A 897 10.12 9.09 -9.71
CA THR A 897 9.57 9.34 -8.37
C THR A 897 8.10 9.72 -8.50
N THR A 898 7.25 9.15 -7.65
CA THR A 898 5.80 9.38 -7.67
C THR A 898 5.33 9.90 -6.32
N VAL A 899 4.63 11.04 -6.32
CA VAL A 899 4.01 11.64 -5.14
C VAL A 899 2.50 11.65 -5.33
N THR A 900 1.77 11.07 -4.37
CA THR A 900 0.31 11.09 -4.37
C THR A 900 -0.20 12.38 -3.73
N LEU A 901 -0.99 13.14 -4.47
CA LEU A 901 -1.57 14.40 -3.99
C LEU A 901 -2.86 14.15 -3.21
N VAL A 902 -3.71 13.27 -3.73
CA VAL A 902 -5.02 12.90 -3.18
C VAL A 902 -5.27 11.40 -3.40
N SER A 903 -5.88 10.72 -2.45
CA SER A 903 -6.20 9.29 -2.55
C SER A 903 -7.49 8.97 -1.80
N ASN A 904 -8.56 8.68 -2.55
CA ASN A 904 -9.89 8.31 -2.03
C ASN A 904 -10.37 9.22 -0.89
N SER A 905 -10.12 10.53 -1.01
CA SER A 905 -10.28 11.50 0.08
C SER A 905 -11.63 12.20 0.02
N CYS A 906 -12.08 12.77 1.15
CA CYS A 906 -13.27 13.63 1.23
C CYS A 906 -14.63 13.01 0.86
N GLY A 907 -14.76 11.69 0.80
CA GLY A 907 -16.09 11.06 0.72
C GLY A 907 -16.91 11.54 -0.49
N ASP A 908 -18.14 11.97 -0.20
CA ASP A 908 -19.10 12.46 -1.19
C ASP A 908 -18.83 13.90 -1.70
N SER A 909 -17.77 14.55 -1.21
CA SER A 909 -17.40 15.90 -1.64
C SER A 909 -17.05 15.94 -3.13
N ARG A 910 -17.19 17.12 -3.72
CA ARG A 910 -17.09 17.32 -5.18
C ARG A 910 -15.97 18.27 -5.53
N ASP A 911 -15.29 18.00 -6.63
CA ASP A 911 -14.31 18.90 -7.25
C ASP A 911 -13.05 19.23 -6.41
N ILE A 912 -11.92 19.38 -7.09
CA ILE A 912 -10.66 19.88 -6.53
C ILE A 912 -10.35 21.21 -7.21
N ASN A 913 -10.05 22.25 -6.44
CA ASN A 913 -9.55 23.52 -6.94
C ASN A 913 -8.50 24.08 -5.97
N ALA A 914 -7.32 23.48 -6.01
CA ALA A 914 -6.27 23.67 -5.00
C ALA A 914 -4.88 23.75 -5.61
N THR A 915 -3.97 24.40 -4.89
CA THR A 915 -2.53 24.30 -5.07
C THR A 915 -1.98 23.37 -4.00
N PHE A 916 -1.33 22.28 -4.41
CA PHE A 916 -0.63 21.38 -3.52
C PHE A 916 0.80 21.86 -3.32
N ASP A 917 1.18 22.05 -2.07
CA ASP A 917 2.43 22.67 -1.59
C ASP A 917 2.75 22.05 -0.23
N ASP A 918 4.00 21.60 -0.02
CA ASP A 918 4.44 20.96 1.23
C ASP A 918 4.40 21.91 2.43
N ASP A 919 4.52 23.22 2.21
CA ASP A 919 4.40 24.28 3.23
C ASP A 919 2.93 24.66 3.53
N GLY A 920 1.99 24.08 2.78
CA GLY A 920 0.56 24.27 2.98
C GLY A 920 0.04 23.57 4.25
N PRO A 921 -1.08 24.04 4.85
CA PRO A 921 -1.78 23.27 5.88
C PRO A 921 -2.42 22.01 5.28
N ALA A 922 -2.63 20.97 6.09
CA ALA A 922 -3.41 19.80 5.67
C ALA A 922 -4.78 20.22 5.12
N PHE A 923 -5.23 19.60 4.02
CA PHE A 923 -6.53 19.97 3.45
C PHE A 923 -7.69 19.52 4.33
N THR A 924 -8.69 20.39 4.46
CA THR A 924 -9.98 20.07 5.07
C THR A 924 -11.03 19.85 3.98
N CYS A 925 -11.85 18.81 4.13
CA CYS A 925 -12.86 18.45 3.15
C CYS A 925 -14.09 19.40 3.21
N GLY A 926 -14.21 20.28 2.21
CA GLY A 926 -15.39 21.08 1.94
C GLY A 926 -16.46 20.32 1.13
N VAL A 927 -17.51 21.00 0.65
CA VAL A 927 -18.59 20.36 -0.13
C VAL A 927 -18.33 20.43 -1.64
N SER A 928 -18.05 21.63 -2.18
CA SER A 928 -17.71 21.89 -3.59
C SER A 928 -17.12 23.31 -3.71
N PRO A 929 -15.82 23.47 -3.94
CA PRO A 929 -14.83 22.39 -4.05
C PRO A 929 -14.66 21.64 -2.74
N GLY A 930 -14.40 20.33 -2.83
CA GLY A 930 -14.09 19.47 -1.70
C GLY A 930 -12.70 19.75 -1.16
N ILE A 931 -11.74 20.04 -2.05
CA ILE A 931 -10.39 20.47 -1.68
C ILE A 931 -10.12 21.81 -2.36
N SER A 932 -9.70 22.83 -1.60
CA SER A 932 -9.43 24.16 -2.13
C SER A 932 -8.39 24.94 -1.34
N GLY A 933 -7.79 25.96 -1.97
CA GLY A 933 -6.74 26.78 -1.37
C GLY A 933 -5.34 26.23 -1.63
N SER A 934 -4.34 26.72 -0.87
CA SER A 934 -3.01 26.11 -0.82
C SER A 934 -3.02 25.08 0.30
N VAL A 935 -2.71 23.82 0.00
CA VAL A 935 -2.85 22.70 0.94
C VAL A 935 -1.72 21.68 0.79
N LYS A 936 -1.39 20.98 1.87
CA LYS A 936 -0.42 19.89 1.86
C LYS A 936 -0.94 18.68 1.06
N PRO A 937 -0.15 18.08 0.15
CA PRO A 937 -0.48 16.80 -0.45
C PRO A 937 -0.38 15.63 0.56
N LEU A 938 -0.89 14.45 0.19
CA LEU A 938 -0.79 13.25 1.05
C LEU A 938 0.63 12.68 1.12
N GLY A 939 1.35 12.65 -0.01
CA GLY A 939 2.79 12.43 -0.07
C GLY A 939 3.55 13.77 -0.11
N SER A 940 4.86 13.74 0.10
CA SER A 940 5.69 14.96 0.12
C SER A 940 6.27 15.30 -1.25
N LEU A 941 6.00 16.52 -1.73
CA LEU A 941 6.56 17.07 -2.98
C LEU A 941 8.07 17.33 -2.90
N SER A 942 8.62 17.57 -1.71
CA SER A 942 10.07 17.70 -1.50
C SER A 942 10.84 16.43 -1.88
N SER A 943 10.15 15.30 -2.04
CA SER A 943 10.73 14.07 -2.63
C SER A 943 11.31 14.25 -4.02
N PHE A 944 10.95 15.34 -4.73
CA PHE A 944 11.50 15.70 -6.03
C PHE A 944 12.76 16.56 -5.94
N ASN A 945 13.09 17.11 -4.77
CA ASN A 945 14.20 18.04 -4.63
C ASN A 945 15.54 17.37 -4.96
N GLY A 946 16.39 18.08 -5.70
CA GLY A 946 17.65 17.58 -6.22
C GLY A 946 17.54 16.75 -7.51
N GLU A 947 16.34 16.30 -7.92
CA GLU A 947 16.15 15.62 -9.20
C GLU A 947 16.30 16.61 -10.37
N SER A 948 16.67 16.10 -11.56
CA SER A 948 16.64 16.93 -12.78
C SER A 948 15.20 17.22 -13.19
N ILE A 949 14.89 18.49 -13.46
CA ILE A 949 13.59 18.91 -13.99
C ILE A 949 13.35 18.44 -15.45
N LEU A 950 14.39 18.03 -16.17
CA LEU A 950 14.36 17.71 -17.59
C LEU A 950 13.42 16.54 -17.90
N GLY A 951 12.46 16.77 -18.80
CA GLY A 951 11.61 15.73 -19.35
C GLY A 951 10.13 15.90 -19.04
N GLU A 952 9.40 14.78 -19.09
CA GLU A 952 7.95 14.76 -18.93
C GLU A 952 7.56 14.54 -17.47
N TRP A 953 6.86 15.52 -16.90
CA TRP A 953 6.16 15.41 -15.63
C TRP A 953 4.74 14.95 -15.90
N ILE A 954 4.35 13.81 -15.33
CA ILE A 954 3.10 13.12 -15.65
C ILE A 954 2.16 13.23 -14.44
N LEU A 955 1.05 13.93 -14.63
CA LEU A 955 -0.09 13.87 -13.71
C LEU A 955 -0.99 12.71 -14.13
N GLU A 956 -1.20 11.76 -13.23
CA GLU A 956 -2.16 10.67 -13.39
C GLU A 956 -3.38 10.92 -12.49
N VAL A 957 -4.58 10.81 -13.06
CA VAL A 957 -5.85 10.83 -12.33
C VAL A 957 -6.56 9.51 -12.61
N LYS A 958 -6.67 8.67 -11.57
CA LYS A 958 -7.41 7.42 -11.59
C LYS A 958 -8.75 7.62 -10.91
N ASP A 959 -9.81 7.18 -11.56
CA ASP A 959 -11.14 7.04 -10.96
C ASP A 959 -11.39 5.54 -10.75
N ASN A 960 -11.46 5.16 -9.48
CA ASN A 960 -11.56 3.76 -9.04
C ASN A 960 -13.00 3.27 -8.89
N ALA A 961 -14.01 4.11 -9.18
CA ALA A 961 -15.41 3.73 -9.09
C ALA A 961 -16.13 3.86 -10.45
N PRO A 962 -17.13 3.00 -10.73
CA PRO A 962 -17.95 3.13 -11.92
C PRO A 962 -19.17 4.03 -11.68
N SER A 963 -19.67 4.66 -12.76
CA SER A 963 -21.02 5.27 -12.92
C SER A 963 -21.10 6.79 -12.75
N ASP A 964 -20.05 7.44 -12.29
CA ASP A 964 -19.91 8.89 -12.29
C ASP A 964 -18.54 9.29 -12.82
N GLY A 965 -18.40 10.57 -13.19
CA GLY A 965 -17.20 11.04 -13.86
C GLY A 965 -17.11 12.56 -13.75
N GLY A 966 -16.28 13.13 -14.60
CA GLY A 966 -15.94 14.54 -14.50
C GLY A 966 -14.96 14.99 -15.55
N SER A 967 -14.12 15.96 -15.21
CA SER A 967 -13.05 16.39 -16.10
C SER A 967 -11.94 17.09 -15.36
N LEU A 968 -10.70 16.83 -15.77
CA LEU A 968 -9.54 17.60 -15.39
C LEU A 968 -9.54 18.92 -16.22
N LYS A 969 -9.77 20.06 -15.57
CA LYS A 969 -9.91 21.40 -16.18
C LYS A 969 -8.57 22.12 -16.34
N SER A 970 -7.73 22.07 -15.32
CA SER A 970 -6.36 22.61 -15.38
C SER A 970 -5.38 21.75 -14.58
N PHE A 971 -4.17 21.64 -15.11
CA PHE A 971 -2.99 21.11 -14.44
C PHE A 971 -1.87 22.10 -14.73
N VAL A 972 -1.37 22.71 -13.67
CA VAL A 972 -0.29 23.71 -13.71
C VAL A 972 0.77 23.26 -12.72
N LEU A 973 2.01 23.26 -13.18
CA LEU A 973 3.18 22.94 -12.38
C LEU A 973 4.00 24.21 -12.23
N GLU A 974 4.16 24.70 -11.01
CA GLU A 974 5.13 25.71 -10.65
C GLU A 974 6.36 24.98 -10.10
N ALA A 975 7.49 25.16 -10.77
CA ALA A 975 8.73 24.49 -10.42
C ALA A 975 9.81 25.53 -10.20
N CYS A 976 10.41 25.52 -9.02
CA CYS A 976 11.61 26.28 -8.70
C CYS A 976 12.82 25.38 -8.90
N VAL A 977 13.86 25.93 -9.53
CA VAL A 977 15.10 25.20 -9.85
C VAL A 977 16.31 25.97 -9.37
N GLU A 978 17.39 25.24 -9.16
CA GLU A 978 18.72 25.80 -8.91
C GLU A 978 19.33 26.30 -10.23
N GLY A 979 19.31 27.63 -10.45
CA GLY A 979 19.86 28.29 -11.63
C GLY A 979 18.81 29.10 -12.41
N ASP A 980 19.21 29.64 -13.56
CA ASP A 980 18.33 30.46 -14.42
C ASP A 980 17.70 29.62 -15.54
N PHE A 981 16.39 29.71 -15.70
CA PHE A 981 15.74 29.26 -16.93
C PHE A 981 16.30 30.04 -18.13
N ARG A 982 16.50 29.35 -19.26
CA ARG A 982 16.99 30.00 -20.48
C ARG A 982 15.94 31.01 -20.99
N PRO A 983 16.36 32.21 -21.43
CA PRO A 983 15.44 33.22 -21.94
C PRO A 983 14.79 32.75 -23.25
N ASP A 984 13.47 32.87 -23.31
CA ASP A 984 12.62 32.71 -24.50
C ASP A 984 11.52 33.79 -24.41
N VAL A 985 11.87 34.99 -24.87
CA VAL A 985 11.13 36.25 -24.68
C VAL A 985 9.84 36.25 -25.51
N ASP A 986 9.85 35.68 -26.70
CA ASP A 986 8.69 35.63 -27.60
C ASP A 986 7.89 34.31 -27.50
N LYS A 987 8.41 33.33 -26.77
CA LYS A 987 7.75 32.06 -26.39
C LYS A 987 7.44 31.19 -27.59
N ASP A 988 8.32 31.19 -28.58
CA ASP A 988 8.19 30.39 -29.79
C ASP A 988 8.78 28.97 -29.67
N GLY A 989 9.46 28.68 -28.56
CA GLY A 989 10.10 27.40 -28.27
C GLY A 989 11.57 27.29 -28.67
N VAL A 990 12.19 28.39 -29.14
CA VAL A 990 13.62 28.51 -29.42
C VAL A 990 14.22 29.55 -28.48
N PHE A 991 15.22 29.16 -27.69
CA PHE A 991 15.85 30.06 -26.72
C PHE A 991 16.64 31.21 -27.38
N ASP A 992 16.54 32.42 -26.81
CA ASP A 992 17.13 33.68 -27.30
C ASP A 992 18.67 33.75 -27.16
N ASP A 993 19.31 32.70 -26.68
CA ASP A 993 20.74 32.65 -26.35
C ASP A 993 21.63 32.16 -27.50
N GLY A 994 21.15 32.30 -28.74
CA GLY A 994 21.99 32.32 -29.95
C GLY A 994 21.41 31.59 -31.16
N ASN A 995 20.49 30.65 -30.97
CA ASN A 995 19.87 29.92 -32.09
C ASN A 995 18.63 30.64 -32.64
N ASP A 996 17.94 31.45 -31.84
CA ASP A 996 16.86 32.29 -32.32
C ASP A 996 17.39 33.52 -33.11
N LEU A 997 17.04 33.58 -34.40
CA LEU A 997 17.36 34.68 -35.30
C LEU A 997 16.19 35.67 -35.47
N CYS A 998 15.05 35.39 -34.84
CA CYS A 998 13.75 36.00 -35.06
C CYS A 998 13.01 36.31 -33.74
N LEU A 999 13.69 37.02 -32.82
CA LEU A 999 13.34 37.50 -31.45
C LEU A 999 11.98 38.24 -31.22
N GLY A 1000 10.97 38.01 -32.05
CA GLY A 1000 9.68 38.69 -32.00
C GLY A 1000 8.60 37.94 -32.77
N THR A 1001 8.74 36.63 -32.89
CA THR A 1001 7.76 35.77 -33.52
C THR A 1001 6.50 35.73 -32.66
N PRO A 1002 5.29 35.92 -33.24
CA PRO A 1002 4.06 35.90 -32.46
C PRO A 1002 3.83 34.55 -31.76
N PHE A 1003 3.48 34.59 -30.47
CA PHE A 1003 3.14 33.40 -29.68
C PHE A 1003 2.16 32.46 -30.39
N GLY A 1004 2.53 31.18 -30.52
CA GLY A 1004 1.75 30.13 -31.16
C GLY A 1004 1.94 29.99 -32.68
N GLN A 1005 2.82 30.80 -33.28
CA GLN A 1005 3.24 30.65 -34.67
C GLN A 1005 4.21 29.48 -34.81
N GLU A 1006 4.03 28.61 -35.82
CA GLU A 1006 4.98 27.54 -36.13
C GLU A 1006 6.30 28.16 -36.60
N VAL A 1007 7.41 27.80 -35.96
CA VAL A 1007 8.76 28.31 -36.26
C VAL A 1007 9.68 27.21 -36.76
N ASP A 1008 10.71 27.61 -37.52
CA ASP A 1008 11.82 26.72 -37.83
C ASP A 1008 12.83 26.62 -36.68
N ALA A 1009 13.91 25.87 -36.87
CA ALA A 1009 14.96 25.70 -35.85
C ALA A 1009 15.72 27.00 -35.49
N SER A 1010 15.43 28.11 -36.18
CA SER A 1010 16.01 29.43 -35.95
C SER A 1010 15.01 30.44 -35.38
N GLY A 1011 13.84 29.98 -34.89
CA GLY A 1011 12.78 30.83 -34.33
C GLY A 1011 11.99 31.63 -35.38
N CYS A 1012 12.17 31.37 -36.67
CA CYS A 1012 11.53 32.17 -37.71
C CYS A 1012 10.19 31.56 -38.17
N ALA A 1013 9.16 32.41 -38.24
CA ALA A 1013 7.80 32.03 -38.63
C ALA A 1013 7.73 31.32 -40.00
N ILE A 1014 7.16 30.12 -40.00
CA ILE A 1014 6.85 29.36 -41.22
C ILE A 1014 5.43 29.68 -41.69
N TYR A 1015 5.30 30.14 -42.93
CA TYR A 1015 4.00 30.42 -43.56
C TYR A 1015 3.68 29.36 -44.62
N ARG A 1016 2.64 28.55 -44.37
CA ARG A 1016 2.15 27.53 -45.31
C ARG A 1016 0.86 28.01 -45.99
N PHE A 1017 0.64 27.60 -47.24
CA PHE A 1017 -0.67 27.82 -47.86
C PHE A 1017 -1.76 27.06 -47.10
N PRO A 1018 -2.99 27.60 -46.97
CA PRO A 1018 -4.13 26.83 -46.49
C PRO A 1018 -4.29 25.55 -47.31
N ALA A 1019 -4.64 24.43 -46.67
CA ALA A 1019 -4.71 23.11 -47.30
C ALA A 1019 -5.60 23.05 -48.56
N GLU A 1020 -6.58 23.95 -48.69
CA GLU A 1020 -7.47 24.02 -49.85
C GLU A 1020 -7.15 25.15 -50.84
N ASN A 1021 -5.97 25.78 -50.76
CA ASN A 1021 -5.67 26.95 -51.57
C ASN A 1021 -5.60 26.64 -53.07
N PHE A 1022 -5.18 25.45 -53.49
CA PHE A 1022 -5.08 25.06 -54.90
C PHE A 1022 -6.08 23.96 -55.24
N ILE A 1023 -6.93 24.21 -56.24
CA ILE A 1023 -7.77 23.18 -56.86
C ILE A 1023 -7.03 22.71 -58.12
N VAL A 1024 -6.59 21.46 -58.12
CA VAL A 1024 -5.92 20.83 -59.26
C VAL A 1024 -6.89 19.87 -59.93
N SER A 1025 -7.20 20.11 -61.20
CA SER A 1025 -8.09 19.29 -62.03
C SER A 1025 -7.30 18.62 -63.14
N LEU A 1026 -7.60 17.33 -63.39
CA LEU A 1026 -6.92 16.51 -64.40
C LEU A 1026 -7.95 15.91 -65.34
N GLU A 1027 -7.63 15.85 -66.63
CA GLU A 1027 -8.35 15.05 -67.63
C GLU A 1027 -7.40 13.99 -68.19
N SER A 1028 -7.78 12.72 -68.06
CA SER A 1028 -7.04 11.56 -68.55
C SER A 1028 -7.18 11.36 -70.07
N GLU A 1029 -6.30 10.57 -70.68
CA GLU A 1029 -6.34 10.30 -72.11
C GLU A 1029 -7.59 9.54 -72.56
N THR A 1030 -8.04 9.80 -73.79
CA THR A 1030 -9.24 9.15 -74.36
C THR A 1030 -9.02 7.69 -74.82
N CYS A 1031 -7.82 7.35 -75.29
CA CYS A 1031 -7.33 5.98 -75.55
C CYS A 1031 -5.80 6.00 -75.38
N SER A 1032 -5.18 4.83 -75.23
CA SER A 1032 -3.72 4.72 -75.14
C SER A 1032 -3.02 5.38 -76.33
N ASP A 1033 -1.96 6.14 -76.04
CA ASP A 1033 -1.09 6.86 -77.00
C ASP A 1033 -1.68 8.11 -77.70
N ASN A 1034 -2.82 8.64 -77.27
CA ASN A 1034 -3.42 9.84 -77.87
C ASN A 1034 -2.78 11.17 -77.38
N ASN A 1035 -2.16 11.17 -76.20
CA ASN A 1035 -1.56 12.34 -75.54
C ASN A 1035 -2.48 13.57 -75.49
N ASP A 1036 -3.78 13.38 -75.20
CA ASP A 1036 -4.78 14.45 -75.13
C ASP A 1036 -5.19 14.82 -73.70
N GLY A 1037 -4.46 14.34 -72.68
CA GLY A 1037 -4.72 14.68 -71.28
C GLY A 1037 -4.47 16.16 -70.96
N SER A 1038 -5.04 16.66 -69.87
CA SER A 1038 -4.90 18.05 -69.45
C SER A 1038 -4.79 18.24 -67.93
N LEU A 1039 -4.15 19.33 -67.53
CA LEU A 1039 -3.91 19.75 -66.14
C LEU A 1039 -4.33 21.22 -65.99
N THR A 1040 -5.18 21.49 -65.00
CA THR A 1040 -5.63 22.84 -64.66
C THR A 1040 -5.44 23.10 -63.18
N ILE A 1041 -4.89 24.27 -62.82
CA ILE A 1041 -4.70 24.70 -61.43
C ILE A 1041 -5.44 26.03 -61.21
N LEU A 1042 -6.32 26.06 -60.22
CA LEU A 1042 -7.07 27.23 -59.79
C LEU A 1042 -6.72 27.56 -58.33
N PRO A 1043 -6.05 28.69 -58.03
CA PRO A 1043 -5.80 29.14 -56.68
C PRO A 1043 -7.03 29.85 -56.10
N LYS A 1044 -7.27 29.74 -54.78
CA LYS A 1044 -8.34 30.45 -54.07
C LYS A 1044 -7.90 31.84 -53.62
N LEU A 1045 -6.66 31.99 -53.13
CA LEU A 1045 -6.08 33.28 -52.79
C LEU A 1045 -5.59 34.00 -54.06
N SER A 1046 -5.91 35.29 -54.19
CA SER A 1046 -5.45 36.12 -55.31
C SER A 1046 -4.04 36.65 -55.01
N LEU A 1047 -3.03 35.88 -55.41
CA LEU A 1047 -1.60 36.19 -55.29
C LEU A 1047 -0.91 35.98 -56.65
N ASP A 1048 0.34 36.44 -56.76
CA ASP A 1048 1.18 36.09 -57.89
C ASP A 1048 1.90 34.76 -57.58
N TYR A 1049 1.62 33.73 -58.38
CA TYR A 1049 2.20 32.40 -58.25
C TYR A 1049 3.17 32.08 -59.38
N GLN A 1050 4.11 31.18 -59.10
CA GLN A 1050 4.91 30.48 -60.09
C GLN A 1050 4.70 28.99 -59.93
N VAL A 1051 4.39 28.30 -61.03
CA VAL A 1051 4.30 26.84 -61.07
C VAL A 1051 5.45 26.25 -61.88
N VAL A 1052 6.02 25.17 -61.39
CA VAL A 1052 6.94 24.28 -62.08
C VAL A 1052 6.24 22.94 -62.27
N VAL A 1053 6.06 22.51 -63.51
CA VAL A 1053 5.54 21.18 -63.85
C VAL A 1053 6.65 20.35 -64.49
N SER A 1054 7.04 19.26 -63.84
CA SER A 1054 8.10 18.37 -64.29
C SER A 1054 7.65 16.90 -64.28
N GLY A 1055 7.89 16.15 -65.34
CA GLY A 1055 7.53 14.73 -65.42
C GLY A 1055 7.29 14.28 -66.86
N ASN A 1056 7.46 12.99 -67.12
CA ASN A 1056 7.28 12.38 -68.45
C ASN A 1056 7.99 13.14 -69.61
N GLY A 1057 9.22 13.62 -69.37
CA GLY A 1057 10.02 14.39 -70.35
C GLY A 1057 9.67 15.88 -70.47
N LEU A 1058 8.66 16.38 -69.75
CA LEU A 1058 8.29 17.79 -69.65
C LEU A 1058 8.99 18.45 -68.44
N ASN A 1059 9.46 19.70 -68.60
CA ASN A 1059 9.87 20.58 -67.51
C ASN A 1059 9.50 22.03 -67.89
N LEU A 1060 8.45 22.56 -67.28
CA LEU A 1060 7.85 23.85 -67.60
C LEU A 1060 7.79 24.71 -66.34
N THR A 1061 8.24 25.96 -66.42
CA THR A 1061 8.04 26.97 -65.37
C THR A 1061 7.22 28.12 -65.91
N GLN A 1062 6.14 28.49 -65.23
CA GLN A 1062 5.26 29.57 -65.66
C GLN A 1062 4.64 30.31 -64.46
N ASN A 1063 4.49 31.63 -64.61
CA ASN A 1063 3.78 32.44 -63.61
C ASN A 1063 2.29 32.54 -63.95
N PHE A 1064 1.43 32.51 -62.93
CA PHE A 1064 -0.02 32.67 -63.06
C PHE A 1064 -0.60 33.31 -61.80
N SER A 1065 -1.72 34.02 -61.94
CA SER A 1065 -2.42 34.67 -60.82
C SER A 1065 -3.89 34.27 -60.69
N ASN A 1066 -4.50 33.70 -61.74
CA ASN A 1066 -5.92 33.33 -61.76
C ASN A 1066 -6.14 31.86 -62.10
N VAL A 1067 -5.58 31.35 -63.20
CA VAL A 1067 -5.69 29.94 -63.59
C VAL A 1067 -4.46 29.57 -64.41
N PHE A 1068 -3.95 28.38 -64.18
CA PHE A 1068 -2.95 27.74 -65.03
C PHE A 1068 -3.59 26.56 -65.76
N ASN A 1069 -3.40 26.45 -67.07
CA ASN A 1069 -3.91 25.35 -67.88
C ASN A 1069 -2.79 24.81 -68.78
N LEU A 1070 -2.66 23.50 -68.83
CA LEU A 1070 -1.69 22.76 -69.62
C LEU A 1070 -2.39 21.57 -70.28
N ALA A 1071 -2.37 21.48 -71.61
CA ALA A 1071 -3.08 20.44 -72.37
C ALA A 1071 -2.13 19.64 -73.27
N ASN A 1072 -2.62 18.50 -73.78
CA ASN A 1072 -1.90 17.52 -74.58
C ASN A 1072 -0.80 16.78 -73.79
N LEU A 1073 -1.14 16.36 -72.57
CA LEU A 1073 -0.30 15.56 -71.71
C LEU A 1073 -0.47 14.07 -72.04
N GLY A 1074 0.65 13.37 -72.10
CA GLY A 1074 0.68 11.91 -72.19
C GLY A 1074 0.41 11.25 -70.85
N SER A 1075 0.02 9.99 -70.86
CA SER A 1075 -0.20 9.17 -69.67
C SER A 1075 1.13 9.03 -68.93
N GLY A 1076 1.11 9.30 -67.63
CA GLY A 1076 2.34 9.45 -66.85
C GLY A 1076 2.15 10.29 -65.60
N THR A 1077 3.20 10.33 -64.78
CA THR A 1077 3.24 11.11 -63.53
C THR A 1077 3.95 12.45 -63.77
N TYR A 1078 3.36 13.52 -63.26
CA TYR A 1078 3.87 14.88 -63.31
C TYR A 1078 3.92 15.45 -61.89
N THR A 1079 5.07 16.01 -61.50
CA THR A 1079 5.25 16.77 -60.26
C THR A 1079 4.96 18.25 -60.54
N ILE A 1080 4.13 18.85 -59.71
CA ILE A 1080 3.73 20.25 -59.78
C ILE A 1080 4.21 20.93 -58.49
N CYS A 1081 5.13 21.88 -58.59
CA CYS A 1081 5.58 22.70 -57.47
C CYS A 1081 5.12 24.15 -57.67
N ILE A 1082 4.41 24.70 -56.69
CA ILE A 1082 3.85 26.05 -56.72
C ILE A 1082 4.49 26.88 -55.62
N THR A 1083 5.02 28.04 -55.99
CA THR A 1083 5.47 29.09 -55.06
C THR A 1083 4.60 30.33 -55.21
N GLY A 1084 4.46 31.11 -54.13
CA GLY A 1084 3.67 32.34 -54.13
C GLY A 1084 4.06 33.30 -53.02
N THR A 1085 3.88 34.60 -53.29
CA THR A 1085 4.13 35.67 -52.33
C THR A 1085 3.04 36.74 -52.44
N ASP A 1086 2.71 37.38 -51.31
CA ASP A 1086 1.84 38.56 -51.27
C ASP A 1086 2.63 39.89 -51.31
N GLY A 1087 3.95 39.80 -51.49
CA GLY A 1087 4.89 40.92 -51.51
C GLY A 1087 5.56 41.21 -50.16
N MET A 1088 5.08 40.63 -49.05
CA MET A 1088 5.74 40.71 -47.73
C MET A 1088 6.08 39.35 -47.14
N VAL A 1089 5.23 38.34 -47.38
CA VAL A 1089 5.42 36.96 -46.92
C VAL A 1089 5.69 36.07 -48.13
N THR A 1090 6.71 35.21 -48.02
CA THR A 1090 6.96 34.14 -48.98
C THR A 1090 6.44 32.84 -48.37
N TYR A 1091 5.46 32.22 -49.02
CA TYR A 1091 4.91 30.95 -48.56
C TYR A 1091 5.86 29.81 -48.94
N GLN A 1092 5.92 28.78 -48.10
CA GLN A 1092 6.66 27.57 -48.41
C GLN A 1092 6.14 26.93 -49.70
N GLU A 1093 7.05 26.40 -50.52
CA GLU A 1093 6.73 25.73 -51.79
C GLU A 1093 5.76 24.54 -51.56
N TYR A 1094 4.70 24.50 -52.37
CA TYR A 1094 3.72 23.42 -52.36
C TYR A 1094 3.94 22.51 -53.58
N CYS A 1095 4.45 21.29 -53.35
CA CYS A 1095 4.66 20.29 -54.38
C CYS A 1095 3.67 19.13 -54.28
N VAL A 1096 3.09 18.73 -55.40
CA VAL A 1096 2.19 17.56 -55.51
C VAL A 1096 2.48 16.77 -56.77
N GLU A 1097 2.41 15.44 -56.69
CA GLU A 1097 2.45 14.57 -57.87
C GLU A 1097 1.04 14.24 -58.35
N VAL A 1098 0.83 14.37 -59.66
CA VAL A 1098 -0.43 14.06 -60.33
C VAL A 1098 -0.21 13.05 -61.44
N GLN A 1099 -1.22 12.25 -61.74
CA GLN A 1099 -1.13 11.19 -62.75
C GLN A 1099 -2.21 11.35 -63.82
N ILE A 1100 -1.80 11.43 -65.09
CA ILE A 1100 -2.68 11.30 -66.25
C ILE A 1100 -2.74 9.81 -66.61
N THR A 1101 -3.94 9.23 -66.73
CA THR A 1101 -4.14 7.78 -66.97
C THR A 1101 -4.71 7.49 -68.36
N GLU A 1102 -4.76 6.22 -68.76
CA GLU A 1102 -5.38 5.73 -70.00
C GLU A 1102 -6.29 4.51 -69.74
N PRO A 1103 -7.29 4.20 -70.60
CA PRO A 1103 -8.21 3.06 -70.40
C PRO A 1103 -7.53 1.67 -70.50
N SER A 1104 -7.91 0.71 -69.65
CA SER A 1104 -7.33 -0.66 -69.62
C SER A 1104 -7.87 -1.60 -70.73
N PRO A 1105 -7.12 -2.61 -71.20
CA PRO A 1105 -7.61 -3.58 -72.21
C PRO A 1105 -8.68 -4.55 -71.68
N LEU A 1106 -9.52 -5.11 -72.57
CA LEU A 1106 -10.52 -6.14 -72.24
C LEU A 1106 -9.84 -7.48 -71.90
N SER A 1107 -10.20 -8.07 -70.75
CA SER A 1107 -9.80 -9.42 -70.32
C SER A 1107 -11.02 -10.28 -70.02
N VAL A 1108 -11.04 -11.54 -70.49
CA VAL A 1108 -12.15 -12.47 -70.30
C VAL A 1108 -11.63 -13.87 -69.97
N GLY A 1109 -12.12 -14.45 -68.87
CA GLY A 1109 -11.89 -15.85 -68.48
C GLY A 1109 -13.16 -16.67 -68.58
N SER A 1110 -13.06 -17.92 -69.05
CA SER A 1110 -14.20 -18.84 -69.18
C SER A 1110 -13.99 -20.14 -68.39
N LYS A 1111 -15.06 -20.68 -67.82
CA LYS A 1111 -15.05 -21.92 -67.02
C LYS A 1111 -16.29 -22.77 -67.26
N ILE A 1112 -16.12 -24.01 -67.69
CA ILE A 1112 -17.22 -24.92 -68.05
C ILE A 1112 -17.68 -25.74 -66.83
N SER A 1113 -18.99 -25.97 -66.70
CA SER A 1113 -19.57 -26.78 -65.64
C SER A 1113 -19.15 -28.26 -65.73
N VAL A 1114 -19.19 -28.97 -64.60
CA VAL A 1114 -18.71 -30.37 -64.49
C VAL A 1114 -19.47 -31.33 -65.41
N ASP A 1115 -20.73 -31.06 -65.71
CA ASP A 1115 -21.54 -31.86 -66.64
C ASP A 1115 -21.40 -31.41 -68.11
N GLY A 1116 -20.60 -30.36 -68.38
CA GLY A 1116 -20.36 -29.78 -69.71
C GLY A 1116 -21.50 -28.94 -70.27
N SER A 1117 -22.59 -28.74 -69.51
CA SER A 1117 -23.81 -28.11 -70.02
C SER A 1117 -23.83 -26.59 -69.94
N GLN A 1118 -22.93 -25.95 -69.20
CA GLN A 1118 -22.88 -24.49 -69.00
C GLN A 1118 -21.44 -23.95 -69.03
N VAL A 1119 -21.27 -22.67 -69.37
CA VAL A 1119 -20.02 -21.91 -69.22
C VAL A 1119 -20.25 -20.66 -68.37
N THR A 1120 -19.39 -20.44 -67.39
CA THR A 1120 -19.30 -19.20 -66.61
C THR A 1120 -18.20 -18.33 -67.19
N LEU A 1121 -18.48 -17.05 -67.44
CA LEU A 1121 -17.53 -16.05 -67.91
C LEU A 1121 -17.27 -15.04 -66.81
N GLU A 1122 -16.01 -14.66 -66.64
CA GLU A 1122 -15.55 -13.55 -65.80
C GLU A 1122 -14.85 -12.54 -66.70
N MET A 1123 -15.21 -11.26 -66.63
CA MET A 1123 -14.78 -10.20 -67.55
C MET A 1123 -14.30 -8.99 -66.77
N ASP A 1124 -13.19 -8.40 -67.23
CA ASP A 1124 -12.56 -7.21 -66.66
C ASP A 1124 -12.10 -6.25 -67.78
N GLY A 1125 -11.96 -4.96 -67.46
CA GLY A 1125 -11.52 -3.93 -68.40
C GLY A 1125 -12.58 -2.92 -68.85
N SER A 1126 -13.88 -3.15 -68.63
CA SER A 1126 -14.93 -2.13 -68.87
C SER A 1126 -16.08 -2.27 -67.87
N SER A 1127 -16.90 -1.24 -67.71
CA SER A 1127 -18.16 -1.34 -66.98
C SER A 1127 -19.30 -1.95 -67.80
N PHE A 1128 -19.11 -2.21 -69.10
CA PHE A 1128 -20.15 -2.71 -69.99
C PHE A 1128 -19.61 -3.71 -71.04
N TYR A 1129 -20.26 -4.87 -71.15
CA TYR A 1129 -19.85 -5.97 -72.02
C TYR A 1129 -20.99 -6.45 -72.93
N THR A 1130 -20.66 -6.83 -74.16
CA THR A 1130 -21.53 -7.56 -75.08
C THR A 1130 -20.95 -8.95 -75.32
N ILE A 1131 -21.74 -9.98 -75.03
CA ILE A 1131 -21.36 -11.39 -75.09
C ILE A 1131 -22.25 -12.11 -76.10
N GLU A 1132 -21.67 -12.83 -77.04
CA GLU A 1132 -22.37 -13.54 -78.10
C GLU A 1132 -22.03 -15.03 -78.05
N LEU A 1133 -23.02 -15.89 -77.77
CA LEU A 1133 -22.87 -17.34 -77.73
C LEU A 1133 -23.71 -17.96 -78.86
N ASN A 1134 -23.04 -18.67 -79.78
CA ASN A 1134 -23.64 -19.29 -80.98
C ASN A 1134 -24.47 -18.34 -81.85
N GLY A 1135 -24.07 -17.07 -81.93
CA GLY A 1135 -24.78 -16.05 -82.71
C GLY A 1135 -25.93 -15.36 -81.96
N ILE A 1136 -26.12 -15.62 -80.66
CA ILE A 1136 -27.10 -14.92 -79.81
C ILE A 1136 -26.34 -14.01 -78.84
N ALA A 1137 -26.55 -12.70 -78.94
CA ALA A 1137 -25.89 -11.71 -78.11
C ALA A 1137 -26.72 -11.29 -76.88
N VAL A 1138 -26.02 -11.09 -75.76
CA VAL A 1138 -26.51 -10.59 -74.47
C VAL A 1138 -25.57 -9.48 -74.00
N GLN A 1139 -26.15 -8.39 -73.48
CA GLN A 1139 -25.37 -7.28 -72.91
C GLN A 1139 -25.49 -7.29 -71.39
N THR A 1140 -24.38 -7.00 -70.70
CA THR A 1140 -24.32 -7.00 -69.24
C THR A 1140 -23.34 -5.97 -68.69
N GLN A 1141 -23.63 -5.46 -67.50
CA GLN A 1141 -22.71 -4.67 -66.66
C GLN A 1141 -22.05 -5.53 -65.58
N GLU A 1142 -22.54 -6.75 -65.37
CA GLU A 1142 -21.96 -7.68 -64.40
C GLU A 1142 -20.63 -8.21 -64.90
N ALA A 1143 -19.63 -8.23 -64.01
CA ALA A 1143 -18.30 -8.77 -64.30
C ALA A 1143 -18.28 -10.30 -64.45
N ALA A 1144 -19.38 -11.01 -64.14
CA ALA A 1144 -19.48 -12.45 -64.37
C ALA A 1144 -20.88 -12.90 -64.78
N ILE A 1145 -20.97 -13.91 -65.67
CA ILE A 1145 -22.25 -14.45 -66.15
C ILE A 1145 -22.16 -15.95 -66.47
N VAL A 1146 -23.25 -16.70 -66.27
CA VAL A 1146 -23.36 -18.12 -66.62
C VAL A 1146 -24.28 -18.30 -67.83
N LEU A 1147 -23.84 -19.06 -68.83
CA LEU A 1147 -24.54 -19.32 -70.09
C LEU A 1147 -24.67 -20.83 -70.35
N ASP A 1148 -25.83 -21.27 -70.82
CA ASP A 1148 -26.07 -22.67 -71.20
C ASP A 1148 -25.43 -23.01 -72.56
N LEU A 1149 -24.67 -24.10 -72.62
CA LEU A 1149 -24.05 -24.63 -73.82
C LEU A 1149 -24.97 -25.63 -74.54
N SER A 1150 -25.02 -25.53 -75.87
CA SER A 1150 -25.73 -26.51 -76.71
C SER A 1150 -24.84 -27.74 -76.97
N LYS A 1151 -25.45 -28.93 -77.08
CA LYS A 1151 -24.72 -30.17 -77.40
C LYS A 1151 -23.99 -30.02 -78.75
N GLY A 1152 -22.70 -30.32 -78.80
CA GLY A 1152 -21.81 -30.04 -79.94
C GLY A 1152 -20.81 -28.93 -79.65
N LEU A 1153 -20.25 -28.33 -80.70
CA LEU A 1153 -19.29 -27.23 -80.59
C LEU A 1153 -20.02 -25.88 -80.54
N ASN A 1154 -19.70 -25.06 -79.54
CA ASN A 1154 -20.26 -23.74 -79.31
C ASN A 1154 -19.20 -22.66 -79.60
N THR A 1155 -19.59 -21.49 -80.13
CA THR A 1155 -18.68 -20.35 -80.35
C THR A 1155 -19.09 -19.17 -79.47
N LEU A 1156 -18.15 -18.65 -78.69
CA LEU A 1156 -18.33 -17.54 -77.76
C LEU A 1156 -17.51 -16.33 -78.22
N LYS A 1157 -18.08 -15.12 -78.09
CA LYS A 1157 -17.41 -13.85 -78.38
C LYS A 1157 -17.78 -12.78 -77.35
N VAL A 1158 -16.83 -11.97 -76.88
CA VAL A 1158 -17.06 -10.89 -75.89
C VAL A 1158 -16.32 -9.60 -76.31
N TYR A 1159 -16.98 -8.44 -76.25
CA TYR A 1159 -16.40 -7.12 -76.53
C TYR A 1159 -17.10 -5.97 -75.78
N THR A 1160 -16.46 -4.81 -75.68
CA THR A 1160 -16.95 -3.63 -74.92
C THR A 1160 -17.45 -2.51 -75.83
N ASP A 1161 -18.01 -1.46 -75.24
CA ASP A 1161 -18.42 -0.22 -75.89
C ASP A 1161 -17.25 0.71 -76.25
N ILE A 1162 -16.05 0.47 -75.69
CA ILE A 1162 -14.82 1.20 -76.00
C ILE A 1162 -14.08 0.48 -77.14
N PRO A 1163 -14.04 1.04 -78.37
CA PRO A 1163 -13.51 0.32 -79.53
C PRO A 1163 -12.03 -0.09 -79.44
N CYS A 1164 -11.24 0.61 -78.62
CA CYS A 1164 -9.79 0.38 -78.49
C CYS A 1164 -9.42 -0.75 -77.50
N GLN A 1165 -10.39 -1.38 -76.79
CA GLN A 1165 -10.10 -2.40 -75.76
C GLN A 1165 -9.98 -3.85 -76.27
N GLY A 1166 -10.34 -4.12 -77.53
CA GLY A 1166 -10.23 -5.44 -78.14
C GLY A 1166 -11.47 -6.34 -78.02
N VAL A 1167 -11.38 -7.55 -78.58
CA VAL A 1167 -12.48 -8.53 -78.67
C VAL A 1167 -11.95 -9.93 -78.34
N TYR A 1168 -12.62 -10.65 -77.44
CA TYR A 1168 -12.31 -12.03 -77.06
C TYR A 1168 -13.19 -13.04 -77.83
N GLU A 1169 -12.63 -14.13 -78.34
CA GLU A 1169 -13.36 -15.22 -79.03
C GLU A 1169 -12.84 -16.60 -78.61
N GLU A 1170 -13.74 -17.56 -78.36
CA GLU A 1170 -13.42 -18.94 -77.95
C GLU A 1170 -14.41 -19.97 -78.56
N GLN A 1171 -13.98 -21.23 -78.75
CA GLN A 1171 -14.86 -22.35 -79.11
C GLN A 1171 -14.88 -23.45 -78.03
N ILE A 1172 -16.08 -23.89 -77.62
CA ILE A 1172 -16.30 -24.81 -76.49
C ILE A 1172 -17.10 -26.05 -76.92
N GLY A 1173 -16.57 -27.26 -76.73
CA GLY A 1173 -17.21 -28.53 -77.12
C GLY A 1173 -17.92 -29.27 -75.98
N PHE A 1174 -19.17 -29.71 -76.19
CA PHE A 1174 -19.97 -30.51 -75.26
C PHE A 1174 -20.46 -31.84 -75.89
N TYR A 1175 -19.89 -32.99 -75.50
CA TYR A 1175 -20.17 -34.33 -76.06
C TYR A 1175 -20.56 -35.38 -74.98
N VAL A 1176 -21.41 -36.36 -75.32
CA VAL A 1176 -22.06 -37.30 -74.36
C VAL A 1176 -21.39 -38.69 -74.30
N GLU A 1177 -20.58 -39.08 -75.28
CA GLU A 1177 -19.82 -40.36 -75.32
C GLU A 1177 -18.33 -40.12 -75.63
N PRO A 1178 -17.41 -41.06 -75.28
CA PRO A 1178 -15.99 -40.88 -75.55
C PRO A 1178 -15.62 -40.82 -77.04
N VAL A 1179 -14.84 -39.82 -77.45
CA VAL A 1179 -14.42 -39.59 -78.85
C VAL A 1179 -12.91 -39.38 -78.95
N VAL A 1180 -12.28 -39.97 -79.96
CA VAL A 1180 -10.86 -39.74 -80.31
C VAL A 1180 -10.72 -38.77 -81.47
N TYR A 1181 -9.98 -37.68 -81.27
CA TYR A 1181 -9.76 -36.62 -82.26
C TYR A 1181 -8.33 -36.03 -82.16
N PRO A 1182 -7.68 -35.67 -83.28
CA PRO A 1182 -8.06 -35.99 -84.65
C PRO A 1182 -7.84 -37.49 -84.95
N ASN A 1183 -8.62 -38.02 -85.90
CA ASN A 1183 -8.49 -39.40 -86.37
C ASN A 1183 -8.88 -39.46 -87.85
N PRO A 1184 -7.94 -39.63 -88.81
CA PRO A 1184 -6.54 -40.04 -88.62
C PRO A 1184 -5.66 -39.04 -87.86
N VAL A 1185 -4.66 -39.55 -87.16
CA VAL A 1185 -3.72 -38.79 -86.32
C VAL A 1185 -2.31 -38.90 -86.87
N LYS A 1186 -1.56 -37.79 -86.85
CA LYS A 1186 -0.11 -37.80 -86.96
C LYS A 1186 0.49 -38.24 -85.64
N ASP A 1187 0.86 -37.35 -84.75
CA ASP A 1187 1.67 -37.79 -83.60
C ASP A 1187 0.86 -37.94 -82.32
N ILE A 1188 -0.01 -36.99 -82.00
CA ILE A 1188 -0.77 -36.97 -80.73
C ILE A 1188 -2.26 -37.03 -81.03
N VAL A 1189 -2.95 -38.03 -80.45
CA VAL A 1189 -4.41 -38.13 -80.49
C VAL A 1189 -4.98 -37.72 -79.14
N GLU A 1190 -6.05 -36.97 -79.16
CA GLU A 1190 -6.77 -36.57 -77.97
C GLU A 1190 -8.00 -37.47 -77.79
N VAL A 1191 -8.12 -38.05 -76.60
CA VAL A 1191 -9.15 -39.01 -76.23
C VAL A 1191 -10.05 -38.32 -75.23
N TYR A 1192 -11.16 -37.82 -75.72
CA TYR A 1192 -12.21 -37.24 -74.90
C TYR A 1192 -12.97 -38.39 -74.25
N LEU A 1193 -12.81 -38.59 -72.95
CA LEU A 1193 -13.39 -39.69 -72.18
C LEU A 1193 -14.61 -39.25 -71.35
N GLY A 1194 -14.92 -37.95 -71.34
CA GLY A 1194 -16.00 -37.37 -70.54
C GLY A 1194 -15.51 -36.91 -69.16
N ALA A 1195 -16.19 -35.94 -68.57
CA ALA A 1195 -15.71 -35.13 -67.44
C ALA A 1195 -15.58 -35.84 -66.06
N GLN A 1196 -15.76 -37.16 -65.99
CA GLN A 1196 -15.66 -37.93 -64.74
C GLN A 1196 -14.18 -38.16 -64.34
N GLN A 1197 -13.79 -37.77 -63.14
CA GLN A 1197 -12.47 -38.07 -62.58
C GLN A 1197 -12.39 -39.52 -62.12
N GLU A 1198 -11.91 -40.39 -63.00
CA GLU A 1198 -11.59 -41.77 -62.65
C GLU A 1198 -10.26 -42.21 -63.24
N GLU A 1199 -9.70 -43.28 -62.66
CA GLU A 1199 -8.52 -43.93 -63.21
C GLU A 1199 -8.94 -44.80 -64.39
N VAL A 1200 -8.56 -44.37 -65.61
CA VAL A 1200 -8.86 -45.06 -66.85
C VAL A 1200 -7.58 -45.71 -67.37
N THR A 1201 -7.70 -46.99 -67.66
CA THR A 1201 -6.67 -47.78 -68.31
C THR A 1201 -6.83 -47.70 -69.83
N LEU A 1202 -5.87 -47.09 -70.51
CA LEU A 1202 -5.79 -47.00 -71.96
C LEU A 1202 -4.84 -48.06 -72.49
N SER A 1203 -5.33 -48.96 -73.34
CA SER A 1203 -4.56 -50.06 -73.94
C SER A 1203 -4.62 -49.98 -75.46
N ILE A 1204 -3.45 -50.02 -76.11
CA ILE A 1204 -3.34 -49.96 -77.57
C ILE A 1204 -3.04 -51.36 -78.11
N PHE A 1205 -3.80 -51.76 -79.12
CA PHE A 1205 -3.64 -53.01 -79.85
C PHE A 1205 -3.41 -52.72 -81.34
N SER A 1206 -2.58 -53.52 -81.99
CA SER A 1206 -2.46 -53.52 -83.45
C SER A 1206 -3.73 -54.08 -84.10
N ALA A 1207 -3.91 -53.84 -85.40
CA ALA A 1207 -5.09 -54.31 -86.14
C ALA A 1207 -5.27 -55.85 -86.14
N ASP A 1208 -4.22 -56.64 -85.94
CA ASP A 1208 -4.26 -58.10 -85.79
C ASP A 1208 -4.51 -58.57 -84.34
N GLY A 1209 -4.74 -57.64 -83.40
CA GLY A 1209 -5.10 -57.92 -82.01
C GLY A 1209 -3.92 -58.09 -81.06
N ARG A 1210 -2.70 -57.78 -81.49
CA ARG A 1210 -1.50 -57.88 -80.65
C ARG A 1210 -1.40 -56.67 -79.72
N TYR A 1211 -1.18 -56.93 -78.44
CA TYR A 1211 -1.03 -55.88 -77.44
C TYR A 1211 0.28 -55.10 -77.64
N ILE A 1212 0.19 -53.77 -77.70
CA ILE A 1212 1.33 -52.88 -77.92
C ILE A 1212 1.74 -52.22 -76.62
N SER A 1213 0.81 -51.51 -75.98
CA SER A 1213 1.10 -50.77 -74.75
C SER A 1213 -0.16 -50.58 -73.92
N LYS A 1214 0.04 -50.28 -72.64
CA LYS A 1214 -0.98 -49.89 -71.69
C LYS A 1214 -0.45 -48.71 -70.89
N LYS A 1215 -1.31 -47.74 -70.68
CA LYS A 1215 -1.08 -46.61 -69.79
C LYS A 1215 -2.32 -46.43 -68.93
N THR A 1216 -2.14 -46.55 -67.63
CA THR A 1216 -3.20 -46.24 -66.67
C THR A 1216 -2.98 -44.81 -66.20
N ILE A 1217 -4.03 -43.99 -66.26
CA ILE A 1217 -3.97 -42.57 -65.95
C ILE A 1217 -5.22 -42.15 -65.19
N MET A 1218 -5.07 -41.19 -64.29
CA MET A 1218 -6.21 -40.48 -63.73
C MET A 1218 -6.64 -39.41 -64.73
N VAL A 1219 -7.89 -39.46 -65.20
CA VAL A 1219 -8.41 -38.46 -66.14
C VAL A 1219 -8.88 -37.25 -65.35
N MET A 1220 -8.10 -36.17 -65.38
CA MET A 1220 -8.50 -34.87 -64.83
C MET A 1220 -8.85 -33.94 -66.00
N GLY A 1221 -10.12 -33.55 -66.13
CA GLY A 1221 -10.57 -32.63 -67.21
C GLY A 1221 -11.18 -33.27 -68.45
N GLY A 1222 -11.51 -34.56 -68.40
CA GLY A 1222 -12.37 -35.23 -69.39
C GLY A 1222 -11.80 -35.49 -70.79
N ALA A 1223 -10.55 -35.07 -71.04
CA ALA A 1223 -9.80 -35.43 -72.24
C ALA A 1223 -8.36 -35.83 -71.88
N VAL A 1224 -7.77 -36.72 -72.67
CA VAL A 1224 -6.42 -37.25 -72.47
C VAL A 1224 -5.68 -37.23 -73.78
N GLN A 1225 -4.49 -36.64 -73.79
CA GLN A 1225 -3.58 -36.75 -74.92
C GLN A 1225 -2.74 -38.04 -74.86
N LEU A 1226 -2.74 -38.77 -75.98
CA LEU A 1226 -1.95 -39.97 -76.21
C LEU A 1226 -0.99 -39.71 -77.36
N ASP A 1227 0.30 -39.73 -77.04
CA ASP A 1227 1.36 -39.67 -78.03
C ASP A 1227 1.54 -41.05 -78.68
N LEU A 1228 1.26 -41.11 -79.98
CA LEU A 1228 1.38 -42.26 -80.85
C LEU A 1228 2.54 -42.12 -81.85
N SER A 1229 3.40 -41.11 -81.71
CA SER A 1229 4.55 -40.85 -82.59
C SER A 1229 5.48 -42.06 -82.75
N ALA A 1230 5.64 -42.88 -81.71
CA ALA A 1230 6.47 -44.09 -81.74
C ALA A 1230 5.84 -45.26 -82.53
N LEU A 1231 4.55 -45.19 -82.89
CA LEU A 1231 3.88 -46.21 -83.68
C LEU A 1231 4.04 -45.93 -85.16
N ALA A 1232 4.35 -46.97 -85.94
CA ALA A 1232 4.38 -46.85 -87.40
C ALA A 1232 2.98 -46.56 -87.97
N ALA A 1233 2.90 -45.88 -89.11
CA ALA A 1233 1.66 -45.63 -89.83
C ALA A 1233 0.82 -46.91 -89.98
N GLY A 1234 -0.45 -46.88 -89.59
CA GLY A 1234 -1.29 -48.06 -89.52
C GLY A 1234 -2.55 -47.89 -88.68
N MET A 1235 -3.37 -48.94 -88.61
CA MET A 1235 -4.59 -48.95 -87.82
C MET A 1235 -4.36 -49.62 -86.47
N TYR A 1236 -4.82 -48.95 -85.42
CA TYR A 1236 -4.73 -49.39 -84.04
C TYR A 1236 -6.11 -49.33 -83.37
N TYR A 1237 -6.31 -50.16 -82.35
CA TYR A 1237 -7.49 -50.13 -81.50
C TYR A 1237 -7.07 -49.65 -80.11
N LEU A 1238 -7.64 -48.53 -79.69
CA LEU A 1238 -7.46 -47.97 -78.36
C LEU A 1238 -8.64 -48.41 -77.50
N LYS A 1239 -8.37 -49.32 -76.56
CA LYS A 1239 -9.34 -49.74 -75.54
C LYS A 1239 -9.17 -48.89 -74.29
N TYR A 1240 -10.27 -48.41 -73.72
CA TYR A 1240 -10.29 -47.68 -72.46
C TYR A 1240 -11.19 -48.41 -71.46
N GLU A 1241 -10.66 -48.65 -70.26
CA GLU A 1241 -11.34 -49.36 -69.18
C GLU A 1241 -11.16 -48.61 -67.85
N GLY A 1242 -12.25 -48.13 -67.29
CA GLY A 1242 -12.38 -47.46 -66.00
C GLY A 1242 -13.59 -47.99 -65.23
N ARG A 1243 -13.94 -47.31 -64.12
CA ARG A 1243 -15.03 -47.72 -63.23
C ARG A 1243 -16.40 -47.47 -63.86
N THR A 1244 -16.52 -46.38 -64.62
CA THR A 1244 -17.75 -45.91 -65.28
C THR A 1244 -17.62 -45.87 -66.81
N ILE A 1245 -16.39 -45.85 -67.33
CA ILE A 1245 -16.11 -45.77 -68.77
C ILE A 1245 -15.50 -47.09 -69.26
N ASN A 1246 -16.12 -47.74 -70.25
CA ASN A 1246 -15.54 -48.93 -70.91
C ASN A 1246 -15.88 -48.91 -72.40
N GLY A 1247 -14.87 -48.99 -73.27
CA GLY A 1247 -15.08 -48.98 -74.71
C GLY A 1247 -13.80 -49.19 -75.51
N THR A 1248 -13.93 -49.26 -76.83
CA THR A 1248 -12.79 -49.33 -77.75
C THR A 1248 -13.04 -48.41 -78.93
N SER A 1249 -12.08 -47.54 -79.22
CA SER A 1249 -12.08 -46.66 -80.39
C SER A 1249 -11.00 -47.07 -81.38
N LYS A 1250 -11.33 -47.02 -82.67
CA LYS A 1250 -10.37 -47.23 -83.74
C LYS A 1250 -9.57 -45.95 -83.95
N VAL A 1251 -8.24 -46.03 -84.01
CA VAL A 1251 -7.33 -44.92 -84.31
C VAL A 1251 -6.51 -45.25 -85.55
N ILE A 1252 -6.42 -44.32 -86.50
CA ILE A 1252 -5.64 -44.44 -87.73
C ILE A 1252 -4.41 -43.54 -87.58
N LYS A 1253 -3.22 -44.12 -87.47
CA LYS A 1253 -1.94 -43.40 -87.48
C LYS A 1253 -1.52 -43.16 -88.92
N GLU A 1254 -1.34 -41.90 -89.30
CA GLU A 1254 -0.75 -41.50 -90.58
C GLU A 1254 0.76 -41.71 -90.63
#